data_AF-A0A537SGG0-F1
#
_entry.id   AF-A0A537SGG0-F1
#
_cell.length_a   1.000
_cell.length_b   1.000
_cell.length_c   1.000
_cell.angle_alpha   90.00
_cell.angle_beta   90.00
_cell.angle_gamma   90.00
#
_symmetry.space_group_name_H-M   'P 1'
#
loop_
_entity.id
_entity.type
_entity.pdbx_description
1 polymer ?
#
loop_
_entity_poly.entity_id
_entity_poly.type
_entity_poly.pdbx_seq_one_letter_code
_entity_poly.pdbx_strand_id
1 'polypeptide(L)'
;MAVLVPWDIAIIGTACRFPGAASIADFWNNLAAGIESITTFSESELLAAGVAPLTLAQPHYVRAAPIIDDHDGFDAAFFGYSPREARLMDPQHRLLLEVAWETFEDAGYDPLGAKKGITGIYAGAGGIVSSYMLRHDHPELRGQTGDIGHIGNDRDFLPSRIAFKFDLKGPAVNVQTACSTSLVAVHLACQGLAQGEAELTLAAASVVRVPHFAGYLAEPGGIYSGDGHCRPFDIKADGTLFGSGVAAVLLKPLPAALAAGDRVYGVIKASAVTNDGAAKFSYTAASAEGQARAMSEALGRAEISPDSIGYVECHGTATALGDPVEIQALTRAFGGRQTRCPIGSVKSNLGHLEQCAGLAGLIKAVLTLQHGQIPPSINFTEPNPRIPFDRLPFFVNSELTAFPRTPCGPRRVAVNSVGMGGTNAFMILEEAPTLSPPDATRDDLFVLTVSAATKEALNAQLAGYRKMMTGTSTPPLKDLCFTANLGRHHFAQRHCVVGRNQEELANGLVKRRRAEPKGPLAFLFSGQGTQRLGMGKELYRCEPVFRAALDSCFAVFESFDIALPGVMFGSDKERLDRTIYAQPALFALQVGLGALWRSRDILPDLVIGHSIGEFAAAVTASSLSLADAARLVAQRGQLMEQV
;
A
#
# COMPACT_ATOMS: atom_id res chain seq x y z
N MET A 1 0.90 1.59 -37.87
CA MET A 1 0.02 1.56 -36.69
C MET A 1 0.86 1.05 -35.53
N ALA A 2 1.13 1.88 -34.54
CA ALA A 2 1.86 1.43 -33.35
C ALA A 2 0.97 0.41 -32.62
N VAL A 3 1.52 -0.78 -32.33
CA VAL A 3 0.86 -1.76 -31.48
C VAL A 3 0.66 -1.09 -30.12
N LEU A 4 -0.58 -0.77 -29.78
CA LEU A 4 -0.93 -0.27 -28.46
C LEU A 4 -0.70 -1.43 -27.49
N VAL A 5 0.33 -1.31 -26.66
CA VAL A 5 0.59 -2.30 -25.60
C VAL A 5 -0.52 -2.16 -24.55
N PRO A 6 -1.28 -3.22 -24.25
CA PRO A 6 -2.28 -3.21 -23.18
C PRO A 6 -1.62 -2.81 -21.86
N TRP A 7 -2.28 -1.95 -21.07
CA TRP A 7 -1.65 -1.38 -19.89
C TRP A 7 -1.55 -2.37 -18.74
N ASP A 8 -2.52 -3.26 -18.53
CA ASP A 8 -2.56 -4.24 -17.45
C ASP A 8 -1.67 -3.90 -16.26
N ILE A 9 -2.01 -2.80 -15.58
CA ILE A 9 -1.27 -2.28 -14.43
C ILE A 9 -2.02 -2.68 -13.17
N ALA A 10 -1.35 -3.43 -12.30
CA ALA A 10 -1.86 -3.81 -10.99
C ALA A 10 -1.75 -2.62 -10.02
N ILE A 11 -2.83 -2.38 -9.27
CA ILE A 11 -2.79 -1.58 -8.04
C ILE A 11 -2.42 -2.54 -6.91
N ILE A 12 -1.21 -2.39 -6.37
CA ILE A 12 -0.65 -3.34 -5.39
C ILE A 12 -0.65 -2.82 -3.95
N GLY A 13 -0.79 -1.51 -3.75
CA GLY A 13 -0.93 -0.90 -2.42
C GLY A 13 -1.72 0.39 -2.48
N THR A 14 -2.37 0.75 -1.37
CA THR A 14 -3.11 2.01 -1.25
C THR A 14 -3.22 2.47 0.20
N ALA A 15 -3.21 3.79 0.41
CA ALA A 15 -3.54 4.40 1.70
C ALA A 15 -4.31 5.71 1.47
N CYS A 16 -5.10 6.11 2.47
CA CYS A 16 -5.82 7.37 2.44
C CYS A 16 -6.05 7.97 3.84
N ARG A 17 -6.30 9.29 3.83
CA ARG A 17 -6.92 10.08 4.90
C ARG A 17 -8.06 10.85 4.26
N PHE A 18 -9.28 10.43 4.54
CA PHE A 18 -10.50 11.05 4.04
C PHE A 18 -11.40 11.47 5.20
N PRO A 19 -12.38 12.36 4.96
CA PRO A 19 -13.33 12.73 6.00
C PRO A 19 -14.01 11.50 6.62
N GLY A 20 -13.91 11.38 7.95
CA GLY A 20 -14.41 10.26 8.73
C GLY A 20 -13.70 8.92 8.51
N ALA A 21 -12.58 8.89 7.78
CA ALA A 21 -11.85 7.65 7.48
C ALA A 21 -10.33 7.86 7.50
N ALA A 22 -9.67 7.27 8.50
CA ALA A 22 -8.21 7.28 8.63
C ALA A 22 -7.53 6.17 7.83
N SER A 23 -8.29 5.22 7.27
CA SER A 23 -7.79 4.09 6.50
C SER A 23 -8.76 3.67 5.38
N ILE A 24 -8.30 2.85 4.43
CA ILE A 24 -9.15 2.29 3.38
C ILE A 24 -10.26 1.38 3.93
N ALA A 25 -10.02 0.75 5.09
CA ALA A 25 -11.01 -0.10 5.76
C ALA A 25 -12.13 0.74 6.36
N ASP A 26 -11.80 1.84 7.04
CA ASP A 26 -12.79 2.80 7.54
C ASP A 26 -13.57 3.41 6.37
N PHE A 27 -12.87 3.75 5.30
CA PHE A 27 -13.49 4.31 4.10
C PHE A 27 -14.52 3.35 3.49
N TRP A 28 -14.17 2.06 3.32
CA TRP A 28 -15.13 1.06 2.84
C TRP A 28 -16.33 0.92 3.78
N ASN A 29 -16.10 0.82 5.09
CA ASN A 29 -17.18 0.67 6.07
C ASN A 29 -18.16 1.85 6.00
N ASN A 30 -17.64 3.08 5.87
CA ASN A 30 -18.46 4.28 5.71
C ASN A 30 -19.25 4.28 4.41
N LEU A 31 -18.62 3.91 3.29
CA LEU A 31 -19.29 3.80 1.99
C LEU A 31 -20.42 2.76 2.02
N ALA A 32 -20.13 1.56 2.53
CA ALA A 32 -21.10 0.46 2.58
C ALA A 32 -22.28 0.78 3.50
N ALA A 33 -22.05 1.52 4.58
CA ALA A 33 -23.07 1.98 5.51
C ALA A 33 -23.81 3.25 5.03
N GLY A 34 -23.39 3.87 3.93
CA GLY A 34 -23.99 5.10 3.43
C GLY A 34 -23.77 6.31 4.34
N ILE A 35 -22.61 6.41 4.98
CA ILE A 35 -22.26 7.51 5.89
C ILE A 35 -21.87 8.76 5.08
N GLU A 36 -22.46 9.90 5.44
CA GLU A 36 -22.05 11.23 5.00
C GLU A 36 -21.04 11.81 5.99
N SER A 37 -19.82 12.08 5.52
CA SER A 37 -18.69 12.58 6.31
C SER A 37 -18.51 14.09 6.13
N ILE A 38 -19.59 14.85 6.29
CA ILE A 38 -19.56 16.32 6.27
C ILE A 38 -19.73 16.84 7.69
N THR A 39 -18.83 17.72 8.13
CA THR A 39 -18.91 18.34 9.45
C THR A 39 -19.65 19.66 9.34
N THR A 40 -20.65 19.87 10.19
CA THR A 40 -21.31 21.16 10.41
C THR A 40 -20.73 21.82 11.65
N PHE A 41 -20.52 23.14 11.59
CA PHE A 41 -19.86 23.90 12.64
C PHE A 41 -20.82 24.85 13.36
N SER A 42 -20.65 24.95 14.66
CA SER A 42 -21.23 26.01 15.48
C SER A 42 -20.57 27.37 15.19
N GLU A 43 -21.27 28.46 15.55
CA GLU A 43 -20.70 29.80 15.44
C GLU A 43 -19.42 29.96 16.28
N SER A 44 -19.42 29.40 17.49
CA SER A 44 -18.30 29.45 18.41
C SER A 44 -17.05 28.77 17.85
N GLU A 45 -17.21 27.63 17.18
CA GLU A 45 -16.09 26.92 16.54
C GLU A 45 -15.48 27.74 15.41
N LEU A 46 -16.33 28.34 14.57
CA LEU A 46 -15.88 29.16 13.44
C LEU A 46 -15.19 30.45 13.92
N LEU A 47 -15.73 31.11 14.95
CA LEU A 47 -15.08 32.27 15.56
C LEU A 47 -13.74 31.91 16.19
N ALA A 48 -13.66 30.78 16.91
CA ALA A 48 -12.42 30.28 17.49
C ALA A 48 -11.39 29.90 16.40
N ALA A 49 -11.85 29.42 15.24
CA ALA A 49 -11.02 29.16 14.07
C ALA A 49 -10.62 30.41 13.27
N GLY A 50 -11.03 31.60 13.72
CA GLY A 50 -10.65 32.88 13.12
C GLY A 50 -11.51 33.34 11.95
N VAL A 51 -12.70 32.75 11.74
CA VAL A 51 -13.67 33.27 10.75
C VAL A 51 -14.24 34.59 11.26
N ALA A 52 -14.21 35.62 10.42
CA ALA A 52 -14.66 36.96 10.81
C ALA A 52 -16.18 36.99 11.10
N PRO A 53 -16.65 37.66 12.17
CA PRO A 53 -18.08 37.79 12.46
C PRO A 53 -18.90 38.34 11.29
N LEU A 54 -18.35 39.29 10.53
CA LEU A 54 -19.00 39.85 9.35
C LEU A 54 -19.20 38.83 8.23
N THR A 55 -18.31 37.84 8.10
CA THR A 55 -18.46 36.73 7.15
C THR A 55 -19.55 35.77 7.61
N LEU A 56 -19.58 35.44 8.91
CA LEU A 56 -20.61 34.56 9.49
C LEU A 56 -22.01 35.13 9.46
N ALA A 57 -22.13 36.46 9.47
CA ALA A 57 -23.40 37.18 9.40
C ALA A 57 -23.97 37.25 7.96
N GLN A 58 -23.23 36.79 6.95
CA GLN A 58 -23.73 36.81 5.57
C GLN A 58 -24.86 35.77 5.38
N PRO A 59 -25.97 36.12 4.71
CA PRO A 59 -27.15 35.24 4.59
C PRO A 59 -26.90 33.87 3.95
N HIS A 60 -25.86 33.73 3.12
CA HIS A 60 -25.53 32.50 2.39
C HIS A 60 -24.24 31.85 2.87
N TYR A 61 -23.81 32.14 4.10
CA TYR A 61 -22.68 31.46 4.70
C TYR A 61 -23.09 30.07 5.19
N VAL A 62 -22.59 29.04 4.52
CA VAL A 62 -22.82 27.63 4.87
C VAL A 62 -21.73 27.19 5.83
N ARG A 63 -22.13 26.73 7.01
CA ARG A 63 -21.24 26.35 8.11
C ARG A 63 -20.87 24.86 8.04
N ALA A 64 -20.42 24.39 6.88
CA ALA A 64 -20.10 22.98 6.67
C ALA A 64 -18.83 22.79 5.83
N ALA A 65 -18.06 21.74 6.12
CA ALA A 65 -16.94 21.31 5.30
C ALA A 65 -16.60 19.82 5.49
N PRO A 66 -16.05 19.15 4.47
CA PRO A 66 -15.37 17.87 4.64
C PRO A 66 -13.97 18.09 5.22
N ILE A 67 -13.75 17.65 6.47
CA ILE A 67 -12.50 17.78 7.21
C ILE A 67 -11.87 16.41 7.45
N ILE A 68 -10.55 16.36 7.62
CA ILE A 68 -9.84 15.14 8.03
C ILE A 68 -9.40 15.29 9.49
N ASP A 69 -9.39 14.17 10.21
CA ASP A 69 -8.86 14.15 11.57
C ASP A 69 -7.33 14.36 11.56
N ASP A 70 -6.80 14.92 12.66
CA ASP A 70 -5.36 15.16 12.86
C ASP A 70 -4.68 15.90 11.69
N HIS A 71 -5.40 16.84 11.06
CA HIS A 71 -4.97 17.55 9.85
C HIS A 71 -3.62 18.27 9.96
N ASP A 72 -3.16 18.61 11.17
CA ASP A 72 -1.89 19.28 11.45
C ASP A 72 -0.88 18.40 12.23
N GLY A 73 -1.25 17.16 12.55
CA GLY A 73 -0.37 16.15 13.13
C GLY A 73 0.70 15.67 12.15
N PHE A 74 1.89 15.34 12.67
CA PHE A 74 2.98 14.78 11.87
C PHE A 74 4.10 14.19 12.74
N ASP A 75 4.54 12.96 12.48
CA ASP A 75 5.76 12.41 13.11
C ASP A 75 7.04 12.96 12.46
N ALA A 76 7.40 14.20 12.82
CA ALA A 76 8.54 14.89 12.25
C ALA A 76 9.87 14.14 12.43
N ALA A 77 10.08 13.54 13.61
CA ALA A 77 11.34 12.86 13.92
C ALA A 77 11.51 11.58 13.10
N PHE A 78 10.41 10.84 12.86
CA PHE A 78 10.41 9.66 11.99
C PHE A 78 10.91 10.00 10.57
N PHE A 79 10.46 11.11 10.00
CA PHE A 79 10.90 11.57 8.68
C PHE A 79 12.18 12.43 8.72
N GLY A 80 12.83 12.57 9.87
CA GLY A 80 14.08 13.33 10.01
C GLY A 80 13.92 14.83 9.77
N TYR A 81 12.84 15.42 10.28
CA TYR A 81 12.63 16.87 10.34
C TYR A 81 12.70 17.37 11.78
N SER A 82 13.25 18.57 11.94
CA SER A 82 13.19 19.29 13.22
C SER A 82 11.76 19.79 13.50
N PRO A 83 11.39 20.02 14.78
CA PRO A 83 10.11 20.63 15.10
C PRO A 83 9.90 22.02 14.44
N ARG A 84 10.98 22.75 14.16
CA ARG A 84 10.91 24.05 13.46
C ARG A 84 10.54 23.85 11.99
N GLU A 85 11.21 22.95 11.29
CA GLU A 85 10.90 22.67 9.88
C GLU A 85 9.48 22.15 9.71
N ALA A 86 9.05 21.20 10.54
CA ALA A 86 7.71 20.64 10.49
C ALA A 86 6.61 21.71 10.67
N ARG A 87 6.83 22.70 11.55
CA ARG A 87 5.92 23.84 11.74
C ARG A 87 5.87 24.79 10.54
N LEU A 88 6.85 24.79 9.65
CA LEU A 88 6.85 25.64 8.45
C LEU A 88 6.33 24.90 7.22
N MET A 89 6.11 23.59 7.31
CA MET A 89 5.65 22.77 6.20
C MET A 89 4.12 22.76 6.13
N ASP A 90 3.59 22.98 4.93
CA ASP A 90 2.16 22.80 4.63
C ASP A 90 1.75 21.37 5.03
N PRO A 91 0.65 21.19 5.77
CA PRO A 91 0.12 19.86 6.11
C PRO A 91 0.00 18.90 4.92
N GLN A 92 -0.24 19.42 3.72
CA GLN A 92 -0.27 18.64 2.49
C GLN A 92 1.02 17.83 2.27
N HIS A 93 2.20 18.43 2.51
CA HIS A 93 3.48 17.73 2.38
C HIS A 93 3.69 16.70 3.49
N ARG A 94 3.25 17.03 4.70
CA ARG A 94 3.41 16.20 5.90
C ARG A 94 2.59 14.92 5.79
N LEU A 95 1.29 15.07 5.58
CA LEU A 95 0.37 13.94 5.47
C LEU A 95 0.63 13.10 4.22
N LEU A 96 1.08 13.70 3.10
CA LEU A 96 1.43 12.91 1.92
C LEU A 96 2.67 12.03 2.16
N LEU A 97 3.63 12.45 2.99
CA LEU A 97 4.76 11.59 3.37
C LEU A 97 4.31 10.37 4.17
N GLU A 98 3.39 10.56 5.13
CA GLU A 98 2.79 9.46 5.89
C GLU A 98 1.99 8.51 5.00
N VAL A 99 1.09 9.04 4.17
CA VAL A 99 0.28 8.25 3.25
C VAL A 99 1.15 7.51 2.23
N ALA A 100 2.23 8.12 1.75
CA ALA A 100 3.17 7.45 0.86
C ALA A 100 3.87 6.27 1.57
N TRP A 101 4.35 6.47 2.80
CA TRP A 101 4.94 5.40 3.61
C TRP A 101 3.99 4.22 3.78
N GLU A 102 2.76 4.51 4.21
CA GLU A 102 1.71 3.51 4.43
C GLU A 102 1.33 2.77 3.14
N THR A 103 1.34 3.46 2.00
CA THR A 103 1.04 2.85 0.70
C THR A 103 2.08 1.80 0.29
N PHE A 104 3.36 2.04 0.57
CA PHE A 104 4.41 1.03 0.38
C PHE A 104 4.26 -0.14 1.37
N GLU A 105 3.97 0.15 2.64
CA GLU A 105 3.73 -0.90 3.63
C GLU A 105 2.50 -1.76 3.29
N ASP A 106 1.42 -1.16 2.82
CA ASP A 106 0.22 -1.86 2.35
C ASP A 106 0.54 -2.80 1.16
N ALA A 107 1.42 -2.37 0.25
CA ALA A 107 1.93 -3.21 -0.83
C ALA A 107 2.91 -4.32 -0.37
N GLY A 108 3.35 -4.33 0.89
CA GLY A 108 4.34 -5.27 1.38
C GLY A 108 5.78 -4.93 1.00
N TYR A 109 6.08 -3.65 0.73
CA TYR A 109 7.42 -3.16 0.41
C TYR A 109 7.98 -2.31 1.54
N ASP A 110 9.26 -2.52 1.87
CA ASP A 110 10.03 -1.57 2.70
C ASP A 110 10.29 -0.30 1.85
N PRO A 111 9.78 0.88 2.25
CA PRO A 111 9.99 2.14 1.52
C PRO A 111 11.47 2.51 1.39
N LEU A 112 12.33 2.02 2.27
CA LEU A 112 13.78 2.24 2.26
C LEU A 112 14.56 1.04 1.72
N GLY A 113 13.92 -0.11 1.52
CA GLY A 113 14.56 -1.36 1.09
C GLY A 113 14.90 -1.38 -0.40
N ALA A 114 15.80 -2.27 -0.80
CA ALA A 114 16.25 -2.39 -2.20
C ALA A 114 15.20 -3.00 -3.15
N LYS A 115 14.23 -3.77 -2.61
CA LYS A 115 13.19 -4.45 -3.41
C LYS A 115 12.24 -3.51 -4.15
N LYS A 116 12.23 -2.21 -3.82
CA LYS A 116 11.43 -1.20 -4.50
C LYS A 116 11.99 -0.78 -5.87
N GLY A 117 13.20 -1.20 -6.23
CA GLY A 117 13.79 -0.95 -7.56
C GLY A 117 13.76 0.52 -7.99
N ILE A 118 13.68 0.76 -9.30
CA ILE A 118 13.47 2.10 -9.84
C ILE A 118 12.00 2.48 -9.71
N THR A 119 11.66 3.28 -8.69
CA THR A 119 10.29 3.77 -8.46
C THR A 119 10.11 5.22 -8.91
N GLY A 120 9.11 5.48 -9.75
CA GLY A 120 8.65 6.83 -10.13
C GLY A 120 7.51 7.35 -9.26
N ILE A 121 7.28 8.65 -9.27
CA ILE A 121 6.28 9.36 -8.47
C ILE A 121 5.59 10.40 -9.33
N TYR A 122 4.26 10.36 -9.34
CA TYR A 122 3.40 11.31 -10.02
C TYR A 122 2.40 11.81 -8.99
N ALA A 123 2.56 13.05 -8.53
CA ALA A 123 1.72 13.56 -7.46
C ALA A 123 1.25 14.99 -7.70
N GLY A 124 0.17 15.38 -7.04
CA GLY A 124 -0.34 16.75 -7.08
C GLY A 124 -0.87 17.20 -5.72
N ALA A 125 -0.71 18.48 -5.42
CA ALA A 125 -1.29 19.11 -4.25
C ALA A 125 -2.28 20.21 -4.62
N GLY A 126 -3.18 20.55 -3.71
CA GLY A 126 -4.36 21.34 -4.01
C GLY A 126 -4.63 22.54 -3.11
N GLY A 127 -5.90 22.96 -3.15
CA GLY A 127 -6.42 24.15 -2.48
C GLY A 127 -6.27 25.44 -3.30
N ILE A 128 -6.66 26.56 -2.68
CA ILE A 128 -6.23 27.91 -3.12
C ILE A 128 -4.68 27.96 -3.02
N VAL A 129 -4.00 28.93 -3.67
CA VAL A 129 -2.57 29.24 -3.42
C VAL A 129 -2.23 28.93 -1.95
N SER A 130 -1.13 28.20 -1.66
CA SER A 130 -0.91 27.51 -0.37
C SER A 130 -1.64 28.19 0.79
N SER A 131 -2.79 27.61 1.14
CA SER A 131 -3.70 28.23 2.10
C SER A 131 -3.03 28.36 3.47
N TYR A 132 -2.10 27.44 3.76
CA TYR A 132 -1.23 27.50 4.92
C TYR A 132 -0.36 28.77 4.90
N MET A 133 0.40 29.00 3.83
CA MET A 133 1.25 30.19 3.69
C MET A 133 0.46 31.51 3.71
N LEU A 134 -0.72 31.54 3.09
CA LEU A 134 -1.56 32.75 3.06
C LEU A 134 -2.17 33.10 4.43
N ARG A 135 -2.46 32.10 5.26
CA ARG A 135 -3.18 32.28 6.53
C ARG A 135 -2.26 32.31 7.75
N HIS A 136 -1.05 31.79 7.64
CA HIS A 136 -0.05 31.87 8.71
C HIS A 136 0.84 33.11 8.55
N ASP A 137 0.68 34.08 9.45
CA ASP A 137 1.56 35.23 9.56
C ASP A 137 2.84 34.85 10.33
N HIS A 138 3.69 34.03 9.70
CA HIS A 138 5.01 33.68 10.23
C HIS A 138 6.11 34.34 9.38
N PRO A 139 7.04 35.12 9.98
CA PRO A 139 8.09 35.81 9.23
C PRO A 139 8.92 34.88 8.33
N GLU A 140 9.15 33.64 8.77
CA GLU A 140 9.94 32.64 8.03
C GLU A 140 9.16 31.96 6.88
N LEU A 141 7.83 32.14 6.80
CA LEU A 141 7.04 31.71 5.64
C LEU A 141 7.10 32.72 4.48
N ARG A 142 7.50 33.97 4.76
CA ARG A 142 7.73 35.04 3.76
C ARG A 142 9.12 34.92 3.12
N GLY A 143 9.47 33.68 2.79
CA GLY A 143 10.78 33.28 2.32
C GLY A 143 11.13 33.74 0.91
N GLN A 144 12.38 33.47 0.50
CA GLN A 144 12.83 33.57 -0.89
C GLN A 144 12.83 32.20 -1.56
N THR A 145 12.91 32.19 -2.89
CA THR A 145 13.01 30.95 -3.66
C THR A 145 14.13 30.05 -3.13
N GLY A 146 13.74 28.84 -2.72
CA GLY A 146 14.65 27.78 -2.29
C GLY A 146 14.85 27.67 -0.77
N ASP A 147 14.19 28.48 0.04
CA ASP A 147 14.19 28.29 1.49
C ASP A 147 13.10 27.32 1.98
N ILE A 148 13.09 27.07 3.29
CA ILE A 148 12.17 26.13 3.94
C ILE A 148 10.70 26.56 3.77
N GLY A 149 10.43 27.87 3.82
CA GLY A 149 9.09 28.42 3.64
C GLY A 149 8.58 28.18 2.21
N HIS A 150 9.41 28.42 1.20
CA HIS A 150 9.07 28.12 -0.19
C HIS A 150 8.91 26.61 -0.43
N ILE A 151 9.94 25.82 -0.17
CA ILE A 151 9.97 24.38 -0.51
C ILE A 151 8.92 23.60 0.30
N GLY A 152 8.63 24.03 1.53
CA GLY A 152 7.66 23.38 2.43
C GLY A 152 6.19 23.62 2.08
N ASN A 153 5.89 24.56 1.18
CA ASN A 153 4.52 25.01 0.89
C ASN A 153 4.20 25.10 -0.60
N ASP A 154 5.21 25.08 -1.46
CA ASP A 154 5.01 25.04 -2.91
C ASP A 154 4.75 23.61 -3.40
N ARG A 155 3.78 23.50 -4.31
CA ARG A 155 3.25 22.24 -4.83
C ARG A 155 4.28 21.45 -5.63
N ASP A 156 5.29 22.11 -6.20
CA ASP A 156 6.28 21.47 -7.05
C ASP A 156 7.19 20.47 -6.30
N PHE A 157 7.31 20.64 -4.98
CA PHE A 157 8.27 19.85 -4.19
C PHE A 157 7.67 18.60 -3.53
N LEU A 158 6.37 18.30 -3.67
CA LEU A 158 5.80 17.10 -3.05
C LEU A 158 6.42 15.80 -3.59
N PRO A 159 6.44 15.55 -4.91
CA PRO A 159 6.97 14.30 -5.46
C PRO A 159 8.47 14.14 -5.15
N SER A 160 9.26 15.20 -5.38
CA SER A 160 10.71 15.17 -5.19
C SER A 160 11.09 15.01 -3.71
N ARG A 161 10.28 15.51 -2.78
CA ARG A 161 10.47 15.30 -1.34
C ARG A 161 10.26 13.84 -0.94
N ILE A 162 9.24 13.17 -1.49
CA ILE A 162 9.04 11.73 -1.27
C ILE A 162 10.21 10.96 -1.87
N ALA A 163 10.63 11.29 -3.10
CA ALA A 163 11.78 10.65 -3.74
C ALA A 163 13.06 10.79 -2.90
N PHE A 164 13.32 12.00 -2.37
CA PHE A 164 14.45 12.26 -1.49
C PHE A 164 14.37 11.45 -0.19
N LYS A 165 13.22 11.45 0.48
CA LYS A 165 13.07 10.77 1.78
C LYS A 165 13.11 9.25 1.66
N PHE A 166 12.61 8.68 0.57
CA PHE A 166 12.54 7.23 0.38
C PHE A 166 13.65 6.69 -0.53
N ASP A 167 14.60 7.53 -0.94
CA ASP A 167 15.67 7.17 -1.86
C ASP A 167 15.17 6.58 -3.20
N LEU A 168 14.11 7.15 -3.77
CA LEU A 168 13.51 6.70 -5.02
C LEU A 168 14.22 7.35 -6.22
N LYS A 169 14.47 6.55 -7.26
CA LYS A 169 15.35 6.91 -8.39
C LYS A 169 14.65 7.01 -9.74
N GLY A 170 13.33 6.87 -9.80
CA GLY A 170 12.55 7.12 -11.01
C GLY A 170 12.13 8.59 -11.16
N PRO A 171 11.30 8.91 -12.18
CA PRO A 171 10.76 10.25 -12.38
C PRO A 171 10.00 10.76 -11.14
N ALA A 172 10.13 12.03 -10.79
CA ALA A 172 9.35 12.66 -9.71
C ALA A 172 8.65 13.91 -10.26
N VAL A 173 7.38 13.77 -10.60
CA VAL A 173 6.63 14.74 -11.42
C VAL A 173 5.45 15.32 -10.65
N ASN A 174 5.38 16.65 -10.59
CA ASN A 174 4.20 17.36 -10.08
C ASN A 174 3.15 17.48 -11.20
N VAL A 175 1.90 17.18 -10.90
CA VAL A 175 0.78 17.17 -11.84
C VAL A 175 -0.29 18.15 -11.36
N GLN A 176 -0.80 19.00 -12.25
CA GLN A 176 -1.85 19.98 -11.94
C GLN A 176 -2.85 20.11 -13.09
N THR A 177 -4.05 19.59 -12.89
CA THR A 177 -5.18 19.68 -13.84
C THR A 177 -6.50 19.96 -13.12
N ALA A 178 -6.45 20.77 -12.06
CA ALA A 178 -7.58 21.06 -11.17
C ALA A 178 -8.20 19.75 -10.60
N CYS A 179 -9.53 19.59 -10.65
CA CYS A 179 -10.23 18.44 -10.07
C CYS A 179 -9.89 17.07 -10.71
N SER A 180 -9.24 17.03 -11.88
CA SER A 180 -8.78 15.76 -12.49
C SER A 180 -7.34 15.38 -12.13
N THR A 181 -6.64 16.20 -11.34
CA THR A 181 -5.20 16.09 -11.05
C THR A 181 -4.77 14.67 -10.67
N SER A 182 -5.38 14.06 -9.66
CA SER A 182 -4.93 12.76 -9.20
C SER A 182 -5.21 11.63 -10.19
N LEU A 183 -6.29 11.70 -10.98
CA LEU A 183 -6.55 10.66 -12.00
C LEU A 183 -5.62 10.81 -13.21
N VAL A 184 -5.25 12.05 -13.55
CA VAL A 184 -4.18 12.32 -14.54
C VAL A 184 -2.82 11.86 -14.01
N ALA A 185 -2.54 12.02 -12.71
CA ALA A 185 -1.32 11.49 -12.10
C ALA A 185 -1.24 9.96 -12.22
N VAL A 186 -2.34 9.25 -11.97
CA VAL A 186 -2.41 7.79 -12.20
C VAL A 186 -2.24 7.44 -13.69
N HIS A 187 -2.85 8.20 -14.61
CA HIS A 187 -2.65 8.01 -16.05
C HIS A 187 -1.17 8.11 -16.45
N LEU A 188 -0.46 9.14 -15.97
CA LEU A 188 0.98 9.34 -16.24
C LEU A 188 1.83 8.27 -15.56
N ALA A 189 1.47 7.82 -14.37
CA ALA A 189 2.13 6.72 -13.68
C ALA A 189 2.03 5.40 -14.47
N CYS A 190 0.85 5.09 -15.03
CA CYS A 190 0.68 3.95 -15.93
C CYS A 190 1.53 4.08 -17.21
N GLN A 191 1.62 5.29 -17.78
CA GLN A 191 2.48 5.55 -18.95
C GLN A 191 3.96 5.33 -18.63
N GLY A 192 4.45 5.83 -17.50
CA GLY A 192 5.84 5.64 -17.07
C GLY A 192 6.20 4.16 -16.91
N LEU A 193 5.28 3.35 -16.36
CA LEU A 193 5.44 1.90 -16.29
C LEU A 193 5.44 1.24 -17.67
N ALA A 194 4.47 1.60 -18.53
CA ALA A 194 4.34 1.02 -19.87
C ALA A 194 5.54 1.34 -20.78
N GLN A 195 6.20 2.48 -20.54
CA GLN A 195 7.38 2.92 -21.28
C GLN A 195 8.70 2.41 -20.66
N GLY A 196 8.66 1.76 -19.50
CA GLY A 196 9.83 1.26 -18.80
C GLY A 196 10.67 2.36 -18.13
N GLU A 197 10.10 3.54 -17.85
CA GLU A 197 10.76 4.61 -17.10
C GLU A 197 10.90 4.27 -15.60
N ALA A 198 10.06 3.35 -15.12
CA ALA A 198 10.07 2.84 -13.76
C ALA A 198 9.54 1.39 -13.70
N GLU A 199 9.94 0.66 -12.67
CA GLU A 199 9.44 -0.69 -12.34
C GLU A 199 8.21 -0.65 -11.44
N LEU A 200 8.13 0.42 -10.64
CA LEU A 200 7.07 0.76 -9.70
C LEU A 200 6.72 2.23 -9.86
N THR A 201 5.45 2.61 -9.71
CA THR A 201 5.08 4.02 -9.64
C THR A 201 4.12 4.31 -8.50
N LEU A 202 4.37 5.41 -7.79
CA LEU A 202 3.48 5.97 -6.78
C LEU A 202 2.67 7.10 -7.42
N ALA A 203 1.35 6.95 -7.47
CA ALA A 203 0.45 8.03 -7.84
C ALA A 203 -0.26 8.55 -6.59
N ALA A 204 -0.15 9.86 -6.31
CA ALA A 204 -0.59 10.41 -5.03
C ALA A 204 -1.20 11.81 -5.17
N ALA A 205 -2.06 12.21 -4.24
CA ALA A 205 -2.50 13.59 -4.16
C ALA A 205 -2.86 14.00 -2.74
N SER A 206 -2.75 15.30 -2.46
CA SER A 206 -3.11 15.88 -1.17
C SER A 206 -3.85 17.20 -1.35
N VAL A 207 -4.90 17.42 -0.55
CA VAL A 207 -5.55 18.71 -0.35
C VAL A 207 -5.78 18.84 1.15
N VAL A 208 -5.24 19.87 1.78
CA VAL A 208 -5.53 20.22 3.18
C VAL A 208 -5.83 21.70 3.24
N ARG A 209 -7.08 22.04 3.59
CA ARG A 209 -7.52 23.44 3.68
C ARG A 209 -7.13 24.05 5.01
N VAL A 210 -6.66 25.28 4.97
CA VAL A 210 -6.28 26.09 6.13
C VAL A 210 -6.93 27.49 5.99
N PRO A 211 -7.74 27.97 6.96
CA PRO A 211 -8.17 27.27 8.17
C PRO A 211 -8.99 26.00 7.85
N HIS A 212 -8.78 24.95 8.65
CA HIS A 212 -9.43 23.66 8.44
C HIS A 212 -10.90 23.66 8.86
N PHE A 213 -11.18 24.39 9.94
CA PHE A 213 -12.52 24.62 10.48
C PHE A 213 -13.09 25.91 9.88
N ALA A 214 -13.62 25.81 8.66
CA ALA A 214 -14.25 26.93 7.99
C ALA A 214 -15.38 26.45 7.07
N GLY A 215 -16.46 27.22 7.05
CA GLY A 215 -17.51 27.12 6.04
C GLY A 215 -17.18 27.92 4.77
N TYR A 216 -18.19 28.16 3.95
CA TYR A 216 -18.04 28.87 2.68
C TYR A 216 -19.27 29.72 2.36
N LEU A 217 -19.13 30.65 1.42
CA LEU A 217 -20.25 31.44 0.90
C LEU A 217 -20.81 30.74 -0.34
N ALA A 218 -22.10 30.40 -0.30
CA ALA A 218 -22.82 29.89 -1.45
C ALA A 218 -23.41 31.05 -2.24
N GLU A 219 -23.03 31.18 -3.51
CA GLU A 219 -23.63 32.15 -4.42
C GLU A 219 -24.73 31.48 -5.25
N PRO A 220 -25.89 32.13 -5.45
CA PRO A 220 -26.93 31.59 -6.32
C PRO A 220 -26.41 31.27 -7.72
N GLY A 221 -26.55 30.01 -8.14
CA GLY A 221 -26.05 29.52 -9.44
C GLY A 221 -24.54 29.28 -9.50
N GLY A 222 -23.83 29.40 -8.37
CA GLY A 222 -22.43 29.02 -8.23
C GLY A 222 -22.21 27.51 -8.17
N ILE A 223 -20.96 27.11 -7.92
CA ILE A 223 -20.57 25.70 -7.80
C ILE A 223 -20.72 25.16 -6.37
N TYR A 224 -20.93 26.04 -5.39
CA TYR A 224 -21.02 25.70 -3.98
C TYR A 224 -22.48 25.41 -3.61
N SER A 225 -22.74 24.30 -2.92
CA SER A 225 -24.06 23.91 -2.42
C SER A 225 -24.56 24.92 -1.40
N GLY A 226 -25.84 25.29 -1.47
CA GLY A 226 -26.48 26.25 -0.57
C GLY A 226 -26.73 25.74 0.85
N ASP A 227 -26.63 24.43 1.08
CA ASP A 227 -26.99 23.81 2.36
C ASP A 227 -25.95 22.84 2.92
N GLY A 228 -24.80 22.69 2.26
CA GLY A 228 -23.69 21.90 2.78
C GLY A 228 -23.70 20.44 2.38
N HIS A 229 -24.49 20.04 1.38
CA HIS A 229 -24.56 18.66 0.93
C HIS A 229 -24.30 18.55 -0.57
N CYS A 230 -23.59 17.49 -0.97
CA CYS A 230 -23.43 17.14 -2.37
C CYS A 230 -24.48 16.08 -2.74
N ARG A 231 -25.35 16.37 -3.71
CA ARG A 231 -26.45 15.48 -4.13
C ARG A 231 -26.39 15.12 -5.62
N PRO A 232 -25.40 14.33 -6.06
CA PRO A 232 -25.21 14.05 -7.48
C PRO A 232 -26.47 13.42 -8.07
N PHE A 233 -26.94 14.00 -9.18
CA PHE A 233 -28.07 13.57 -10.00
C PHE A 233 -29.46 13.68 -9.36
N ASP A 234 -29.57 14.22 -8.14
CA ASP A 234 -30.84 14.42 -7.44
C ASP A 234 -31.58 15.68 -7.93
N ILE A 235 -32.89 15.75 -7.75
CA ILE A 235 -33.70 16.94 -8.04
C ILE A 235 -33.26 18.19 -7.24
N LYS A 236 -32.70 18.00 -6.04
CA LYS A 236 -32.15 19.05 -5.17
C LYS A 236 -30.64 19.26 -5.35
N ALA A 237 -30.06 18.79 -6.45
CA ALA A 237 -28.67 19.06 -6.80
C ALA A 237 -28.47 20.57 -7.08
N ASP A 238 -27.75 21.25 -6.18
CA ASP A 238 -27.52 22.70 -6.25
C ASP A 238 -26.04 23.11 -6.21
N GLY A 239 -25.12 22.18 -5.98
CA GLY A 239 -23.69 22.42 -5.96
C GLY A 239 -22.93 21.38 -5.13
N THR A 240 -21.64 21.64 -4.92
CA THR A 240 -20.75 20.79 -4.12
C THR A 240 -20.17 21.56 -2.93
N LEU A 241 -19.37 20.88 -2.12
CA LEU A 241 -18.58 21.49 -1.05
C LEU A 241 -17.18 20.92 -1.09
N PHE A 242 -16.18 21.78 -0.97
CA PHE A 242 -14.78 21.38 -1.09
C PHE A 242 -14.17 21.09 0.27
N GLY A 243 -13.33 20.07 0.33
CA GLY A 243 -12.74 19.58 1.57
C GLY A 243 -11.33 19.07 1.45
N SER A 244 -10.86 18.48 2.54
CA SER A 244 -9.50 17.96 2.66
C SER A 244 -9.46 16.45 2.45
N GLY A 245 -8.39 15.96 1.84
CA GLY A 245 -8.16 14.54 1.63
C GLY A 245 -6.77 14.28 1.07
N VAL A 246 -6.20 13.14 1.47
CA VAL A 246 -4.87 12.70 1.04
C VAL A 246 -4.95 11.23 0.68
N ALA A 247 -4.39 10.84 -0.45
CA ALA A 247 -4.39 9.45 -0.87
C ALA A 247 -3.22 9.12 -1.79
N ALA A 248 -2.86 7.84 -1.83
CA ALA A 248 -1.93 7.31 -2.80
C ALA A 248 -2.26 5.86 -3.20
N VAL A 249 -1.77 5.48 -4.38
CA VAL A 249 -1.76 4.11 -4.89
C VAL A 249 -0.38 3.75 -5.41
N LEU A 250 0.07 2.53 -5.16
CA LEU A 250 1.29 1.96 -5.72
C LEU A 250 0.94 1.03 -6.88
N LEU A 251 1.61 1.22 -8.00
CA LEU A 251 1.31 0.59 -9.28
C LEU A 251 2.50 -0.22 -9.77
N LYS A 252 2.21 -1.37 -10.39
CA LYS A 252 3.20 -2.25 -11.03
C LYS A 252 2.60 -2.91 -12.27
N PRO A 253 3.37 -3.21 -13.33
CA PRO A 253 2.89 -4.06 -14.42
C PRO A 253 2.37 -5.40 -13.87
N LEU A 254 1.17 -5.81 -14.26
CA LEU A 254 0.50 -6.99 -13.71
C LEU A 254 1.36 -8.26 -13.79
N PRO A 255 2.04 -8.59 -14.91
CA PRO A 255 2.90 -9.77 -14.96
C PRO A 255 4.01 -9.75 -13.91
N ALA A 256 4.61 -8.57 -13.67
CA ALA A 256 5.64 -8.40 -12.65
C ALA A 256 5.07 -8.49 -11.22
N ALA A 257 3.87 -7.95 -11.00
CA ALA A 257 3.17 -8.08 -9.72
C ALA A 257 2.86 -9.53 -9.37
N LEU A 258 2.34 -10.30 -10.34
CA LEU A 258 2.05 -11.72 -10.17
C LEU A 258 3.33 -12.54 -9.94
N ALA A 259 4.41 -12.25 -10.67
CA ALA A 259 5.70 -12.92 -10.49
C ALA A 259 6.32 -12.63 -9.11
N ALA A 260 6.12 -11.43 -8.57
CA ALA A 260 6.58 -11.04 -7.24
C ALA A 260 5.70 -11.60 -6.11
N GLY A 261 4.51 -12.14 -6.42
CA GLY A 261 3.52 -12.56 -5.42
C GLY A 261 2.85 -11.37 -4.72
N ASP A 262 2.79 -10.21 -5.36
CA ASP A 262 2.17 -9.01 -4.80
C ASP A 262 0.64 -9.22 -4.67
N ARG A 263 0.06 -8.60 -3.63
CA ARG A 263 -1.39 -8.42 -3.57
C ARG A 263 -1.82 -7.54 -4.74
N VAL A 264 -2.88 -7.93 -5.43
CA VAL A 264 -3.51 -7.10 -6.49
C VAL A 264 -4.90 -6.70 -6.04
N TYR A 265 -5.12 -5.41 -5.83
CA TYR A 265 -6.44 -4.87 -5.48
C TYR A 265 -7.37 -4.79 -6.71
N GLY A 266 -6.80 -4.50 -7.87
CA GLY A 266 -7.50 -4.41 -9.15
C GLY A 266 -6.51 -4.10 -10.26
N VAL A 267 -6.97 -4.17 -11.50
CA VAL A 267 -6.14 -3.97 -12.69
C VAL A 267 -6.67 -2.78 -13.48
N ILE A 268 -5.81 -1.79 -13.75
CA ILE A 268 -6.11 -0.70 -14.67
C ILE A 268 -5.90 -1.24 -16.10
N LYS A 269 -6.99 -1.37 -16.86
CA LYS A 269 -6.97 -1.89 -18.23
C LYS A 269 -6.61 -0.82 -19.24
N ALA A 270 -7.13 0.38 -19.05
CA ALA A 270 -6.80 1.55 -19.85
C ALA A 270 -7.20 2.84 -19.15
N SER A 271 -6.64 3.95 -19.62
CA SER A 271 -7.18 5.27 -19.36
C SER A 271 -6.90 6.21 -20.54
N ALA A 272 -7.64 7.32 -20.57
CA ALA A 272 -7.43 8.39 -21.53
C ALA A 272 -7.60 9.76 -20.87
N VAL A 273 -6.83 10.73 -21.34
CA VAL A 273 -6.89 12.12 -20.92
C VAL A 273 -7.13 13.00 -22.14
N THR A 274 -8.13 13.88 -22.07
CA THR A 274 -8.50 14.79 -23.15
C THR A 274 -8.66 16.22 -22.62
N ASN A 275 -8.87 17.18 -23.52
CA ASN A 275 -9.26 18.53 -23.15
C ASN A 275 -10.48 18.99 -23.98
N ASP A 276 -11.38 19.72 -23.35
CA ASP A 276 -12.60 20.27 -23.94
C ASP A 276 -12.33 21.32 -25.05
N GLY A 277 -11.16 21.97 -25.03
CA GLY A 277 -10.86 23.07 -25.94
C GLY A 277 -11.81 24.26 -25.78
N ALA A 278 -12.03 25.00 -26.86
CA ALA A 278 -12.86 26.21 -26.86
C ALA A 278 -14.36 25.95 -27.07
N ALA A 279 -14.76 24.72 -27.41
CA ALA A 279 -16.14 24.37 -27.77
C ALA A 279 -17.03 24.16 -26.52
N LYS A 280 -17.06 25.16 -25.64
CA LYS A 280 -17.83 25.19 -24.39
C LYS A 280 -18.25 26.61 -24.05
N PHE A 281 -19.33 26.73 -23.28
CA PHE A 281 -19.95 28.03 -22.99
C PHE A 281 -19.06 29.01 -22.20
N SER A 282 -18.16 28.50 -21.36
CA SER A 282 -17.21 29.30 -20.59
C SER A 282 -15.94 28.51 -20.28
N TYR A 283 -14.89 29.17 -19.78
CA TYR A 283 -13.66 28.49 -19.34
C TYR A 283 -13.92 27.40 -18.29
N THR A 284 -14.84 27.66 -17.36
CA THR A 284 -15.18 26.77 -16.25
C THR A 284 -16.23 25.71 -16.60
N ALA A 285 -16.95 25.88 -17.72
CA ALA A 285 -17.92 24.89 -18.19
C ALA A 285 -17.23 23.59 -18.61
N ALA A 286 -17.95 22.47 -18.49
CA ALA A 286 -17.53 21.17 -19.02
C ALA A 286 -18.13 20.94 -20.41
N SER A 287 -17.50 20.07 -21.22
CA SER A 287 -18.04 19.62 -22.50
C SER A 287 -18.42 18.14 -22.50
N ALA A 288 -19.66 17.84 -22.91
CA ALA A 288 -20.11 16.46 -23.08
C ALA A 288 -19.30 15.73 -24.17
N GLU A 289 -18.83 16.45 -25.19
CA GLU A 289 -18.02 15.89 -26.28
C GLU A 289 -16.60 15.57 -25.81
N GLY A 290 -15.96 16.49 -25.08
CA GLY A 290 -14.61 16.28 -24.54
C GLY A 290 -14.54 15.09 -23.57
N GLN A 291 -15.55 14.97 -22.70
CA GLN A 291 -15.73 13.83 -21.81
C GLN A 291 -15.99 12.53 -22.58
N ALA A 292 -16.94 12.52 -23.53
CA ALA A 292 -17.23 11.34 -24.33
C ALA A 292 -16.02 10.85 -25.12
N ARG A 293 -15.18 11.76 -25.62
CA ARG A 293 -13.92 11.39 -26.30
C ARG A 293 -12.97 10.63 -25.37
N ALA A 294 -12.76 11.09 -24.13
CA ALA A 294 -11.91 10.37 -23.18
C ALA A 294 -12.47 8.96 -22.89
N MET A 295 -13.77 8.86 -22.70
CA MET A 295 -14.46 7.58 -22.46
C MET A 295 -14.27 6.62 -23.64
N SER A 296 -14.59 7.06 -24.87
CA SER A 296 -14.46 6.24 -26.08
C SER A 296 -13.01 5.85 -26.37
N GLU A 297 -12.04 6.75 -26.15
CA GLU A 297 -10.63 6.41 -26.30
C GLU A 297 -10.17 5.34 -25.31
N ALA A 298 -10.56 5.45 -24.04
CA ALA A 298 -10.19 4.45 -23.03
C ALA A 298 -10.83 3.09 -23.32
N LEU A 299 -12.12 3.07 -23.70
CA LEU A 299 -12.81 1.84 -24.11
C LEU A 299 -12.14 1.19 -25.32
N GLY A 300 -11.78 2.00 -26.33
CA GLY A 300 -11.06 1.54 -27.52
C GLY A 300 -9.67 1.00 -27.20
N ARG A 301 -8.90 1.67 -26.34
CA ARG A 301 -7.56 1.22 -25.90
C ARG A 301 -7.62 -0.07 -25.09
N ALA A 302 -8.66 -0.26 -24.29
CA ALA A 302 -8.87 -1.49 -23.53
C ALA A 302 -9.46 -2.63 -24.40
N GLU A 303 -9.91 -2.33 -25.62
CA GLU A 303 -10.63 -3.26 -26.50
C GLU A 303 -11.85 -3.91 -25.81
N ILE A 304 -12.55 -3.17 -24.95
CA ILE A 304 -13.71 -3.68 -24.22
C ILE A 304 -15.02 -3.04 -24.69
N SER A 305 -16.08 -3.83 -24.71
CA SER A 305 -17.43 -3.34 -24.95
C SER A 305 -17.92 -2.48 -23.77
N PRO A 306 -18.64 -1.37 -24.04
CA PRO A 306 -19.35 -0.62 -23.01
C PRO A 306 -20.29 -1.49 -22.16
N ASP A 307 -20.88 -2.57 -22.71
CA ASP A 307 -21.75 -3.52 -21.97
C ASP A 307 -21.02 -4.28 -20.85
N SER A 308 -19.69 -4.37 -20.94
CA SER A 308 -18.89 -5.07 -19.91
C SER A 308 -18.60 -4.23 -18.67
N ILE A 309 -18.79 -2.91 -18.73
CA ILE A 309 -18.67 -2.04 -17.55
C ILE A 309 -19.89 -2.26 -16.67
N GLY A 310 -19.69 -2.67 -15.43
CA GLY A 310 -20.78 -2.96 -14.51
C GLY A 310 -21.13 -1.83 -13.55
N TYR A 311 -20.28 -0.81 -13.44
CA TYR A 311 -20.50 0.35 -12.61
C TYR A 311 -19.68 1.55 -13.13
N VAL A 312 -20.23 2.76 -13.03
CA VAL A 312 -19.49 4.00 -13.29
C VAL A 312 -19.45 4.86 -12.02
N GLU A 313 -18.24 5.08 -11.51
CA GLU A 313 -17.96 6.13 -10.53
C GLU A 313 -17.80 7.46 -11.28
N CYS A 314 -18.84 8.28 -11.19
CA CYS A 314 -18.94 9.55 -11.88
C CYS A 314 -18.16 10.66 -11.18
N HIS A 315 -17.81 11.69 -11.94
CA HIS A 315 -17.34 12.95 -11.40
C HIS A 315 -18.40 13.59 -10.51
N GLY A 316 -19.68 13.61 -10.90
CA GLY A 316 -20.86 13.81 -10.04
C GLY A 316 -20.70 14.92 -9.01
N THR A 317 -20.67 16.17 -9.44
CA THR A 317 -20.47 17.32 -8.54
C THR A 317 -21.76 17.92 -8.03
N ALA A 318 -22.92 17.34 -8.37
CA ALA A 318 -24.22 17.86 -7.98
C ALA A 318 -24.48 19.29 -8.50
N THR A 319 -23.75 19.72 -9.53
CA THR A 319 -23.96 21.03 -10.14
C THR A 319 -25.09 20.96 -11.16
N ALA A 320 -25.95 21.98 -11.17
CA ALA A 320 -27.15 22.02 -11.99
C ALA A 320 -26.91 21.87 -13.51
N LEU A 321 -25.69 22.17 -13.98
CA LEU A 321 -25.24 21.97 -15.36
C LEU A 321 -24.31 20.76 -15.53
N GLY A 322 -23.43 20.49 -14.56
CA GLY A 322 -22.41 19.45 -14.70
C GLY A 322 -22.98 18.04 -14.76
N ASP A 323 -23.95 17.74 -13.89
CA ASP A 323 -24.55 16.41 -13.81
C ASP A 323 -25.26 16.02 -15.12
N PRO A 324 -26.15 16.85 -15.71
CA PRO A 324 -26.71 16.56 -17.05
C PRO A 324 -25.66 16.41 -18.14
N VAL A 325 -24.59 17.22 -18.14
CA VAL A 325 -23.52 17.16 -19.14
C VAL A 325 -22.74 15.85 -19.04
N GLU A 326 -22.46 15.38 -17.83
CA GLU A 326 -21.78 14.10 -17.60
C GLU A 326 -22.62 12.91 -18.08
N ILE A 327 -23.93 12.90 -17.78
CA ILE A 327 -24.81 11.82 -18.26
C ILE A 327 -24.95 11.85 -19.79
N GLN A 328 -24.96 13.03 -20.41
CA GLN A 328 -24.92 13.14 -21.87
C GLN A 328 -23.62 12.57 -22.44
N ALA A 329 -22.48 12.84 -21.81
CA ALA A 329 -21.18 12.29 -22.23
C ALA A 329 -21.16 10.75 -22.14
N LEU A 330 -21.60 10.20 -21.02
CA LEU A 330 -21.73 8.76 -20.83
C LEU A 330 -22.65 8.15 -21.88
N THR A 331 -23.82 8.75 -22.13
CA THR A 331 -24.77 8.28 -23.15
C THR A 331 -24.14 8.23 -24.55
N ARG A 332 -23.32 9.23 -24.89
CA ARG A 332 -22.62 9.26 -26.19
C ARG A 332 -21.55 8.16 -26.28
N ALA A 333 -20.74 8.00 -25.24
CA ALA A 333 -19.61 7.06 -25.26
C ALA A 333 -20.03 5.60 -25.08
N PHE A 334 -21.12 5.34 -24.35
CA PHE A 334 -21.69 4.02 -24.10
C PHE A 334 -22.90 3.72 -25.00
N GLY A 335 -23.08 4.48 -26.08
CA GLY A 335 -24.16 4.28 -27.03
C GLY A 335 -24.20 2.84 -27.56
N GLY A 336 -25.40 2.25 -27.64
CA GLY A 336 -25.59 0.87 -28.09
C GLY A 336 -25.52 -0.21 -27.00
N ARG A 337 -25.27 0.19 -25.74
CA ARG A 337 -25.36 -0.71 -24.58
C ARG A 337 -26.76 -1.31 -24.45
N GLN A 338 -26.84 -2.61 -24.17
CA GLN A 338 -28.10 -3.37 -24.06
C GLN A 338 -28.66 -3.42 -22.64
N THR A 339 -27.79 -3.37 -21.63
CA THR A 339 -28.17 -3.48 -20.22
C THR A 339 -28.10 -2.12 -19.52
N ARG A 340 -28.86 -1.91 -18.45
CA ARG A 340 -28.69 -0.70 -17.63
C ARG A 340 -27.45 -0.81 -16.75
N CYS A 341 -26.74 0.29 -16.55
CA CYS A 341 -25.52 0.38 -15.76
C CYS A 341 -25.75 1.29 -14.53
N PRO A 342 -25.49 0.80 -13.31
CA PRO A 342 -25.53 1.66 -12.12
C PRO A 342 -24.42 2.72 -12.18
N ILE A 343 -24.76 3.92 -11.70
CA ILE A 343 -23.83 5.03 -11.51
C ILE A 343 -23.88 5.52 -10.06
N GLY A 344 -22.84 6.19 -9.62
CA GLY A 344 -22.83 6.92 -8.35
C GLY A 344 -21.65 7.87 -8.27
N SER A 345 -21.53 8.58 -7.14
CA SER A 345 -20.33 9.37 -6.87
C SER A 345 -19.98 9.38 -5.39
N VAL A 346 -18.70 9.17 -5.08
CA VAL A 346 -18.10 9.30 -3.75
C VAL A 346 -18.32 10.69 -3.13
N LYS A 347 -18.56 11.71 -3.97
CA LYS A 347 -18.74 13.09 -3.50
C LYS A 347 -19.99 13.28 -2.64
N SER A 348 -20.97 12.39 -2.77
CA SER A 348 -22.12 12.35 -1.85
C SER A 348 -21.71 12.00 -0.41
N ASN A 349 -20.65 11.21 -0.23
CA ASN A 349 -20.13 10.85 1.09
C ASN A 349 -19.12 11.87 1.62
N LEU A 350 -18.20 12.34 0.77
CA LEU A 350 -17.01 13.09 1.22
C LEU A 350 -16.98 14.56 0.76
N GLY A 351 -17.97 15.03 0.02
CA GLY A 351 -17.83 16.26 -0.76
C GLY A 351 -16.76 16.14 -1.84
N HIS A 352 -16.28 17.28 -2.35
CA HIS A 352 -15.27 17.33 -3.40
C HIS A 352 -13.87 17.58 -2.83
N LEU A 353 -13.03 16.54 -2.85
CA LEU A 353 -11.64 16.60 -2.36
C LEU A 353 -10.66 17.19 -3.38
N GLU A 354 -11.09 18.19 -4.15
CA GLU A 354 -10.33 18.92 -5.18
C GLU A 354 -9.35 18.02 -5.99
N GLN A 355 -8.03 18.25 -5.88
CA GLN A 355 -6.98 17.51 -6.58
C GLN A 355 -6.94 16.02 -6.21
N CYS A 356 -7.43 15.63 -5.03
CA CYS A 356 -7.48 14.24 -4.55
C CYS A 356 -8.78 13.51 -4.96
N ALA A 357 -9.74 14.20 -5.59
CA ALA A 357 -11.06 13.64 -5.89
C ALA A 357 -11.02 12.40 -6.82
N GLY A 358 -10.10 12.38 -7.79
CA GLY A 358 -9.93 11.25 -8.69
C GLY A 358 -9.42 9.99 -7.98
N LEU A 359 -8.53 10.14 -6.99
CA LEU A 359 -8.03 9.03 -6.17
C LEU A 359 -9.09 8.50 -5.22
N ALA A 360 -9.92 9.38 -4.64
CA ALA A 360 -11.07 8.95 -3.83
C ALA A 360 -12.04 8.07 -4.65
N GLY A 361 -12.36 8.49 -5.88
CA GLY A 361 -13.17 7.68 -6.80
C GLY A 361 -12.49 6.37 -7.22
N LEU A 362 -11.18 6.41 -7.52
CA LEU A 362 -10.39 5.23 -7.86
C LEU A 362 -10.36 4.20 -6.73
N ILE A 363 -10.09 4.63 -5.49
CA ILE A 363 -10.04 3.76 -4.32
C ILE A 363 -11.42 3.16 -4.04
N LYS A 364 -12.50 3.95 -4.14
CA LYS A 364 -13.88 3.43 -4.06
C LYS A 364 -14.15 2.36 -5.11
N ALA A 365 -13.76 2.60 -6.36
CA ALA A 365 -13.94 1.66 -7.47
C ALA A 365 -13.17 0.35 -7.25
N VAL A 366 -11.95 0.43 -6.74
CA VAL A 366 -11.13 -0.72 -6.38
C VAL A 366 -11.76 -1.52 -5.23
N LEU A 367 -12.23 -0.86 -4.17
CA LEU A 367 -12.91 -1.51 -3.06
C LEU A 367 -14.23 -2.16 -3.49
N THR A 368 -14.96 -1.52 -4.41
CA THR A 368 -16.18 -2.07 -5.04
C THR A 368 -15.89 -3.40 -5.75
N LEU A 369 -14.76 -3.49 -6.46
CA LEU A 369 -14.31 -4.74 -7.10
C LEU A 369 -13.90 -5.79 -6.06
N GLN A 370 -13.12 -5.42 -5.05
CA GLN A 370 -12.63 -6.33 -4.00
C GLN A 370 -13.76 -6.95 -3.19
N HIS A 371 -14.74 -6.15 -2.80
CA HIS A 371 -15.90 -6.61 -2.03
C HIS A 371 -17.00 -7.21 -2.91
N GLY A 372 -16.95 -7.01 -4.23
CA GLY A 372 -18.00 -7.47 -5.13
C GLY A 372 -19.36 -6.85 -4.78
N GLN A 373 -19.38 -5.59 -4.35
CA GLN A 373 -20.56 -4.84 -3.92
C GLN A 373 -20.45 -3.38 -4.37
N ILE A 374 -21.54 -2.78 -4.83
CA ILE A 374 -21.63 -1.36 -5.21
C ILE A 374 -22.24 -0.60 -4.03
N PRO A 375 -21.50 0.33 -3.40
CA PRO A 375 -22.02 1.14 -2.30
C PRO A 375 -23.08 2.14 -2.78
N PRO A 376 -23.99 2.58 -1.89
CA PRO A 376 -25.00 3.59 -2.21
C PRO A 376 -24.36 4.94 -2.56
N SER A 377 -24.88 5.59 -3.59
CA SER A 377 -24.73 7.03 -3.82
C SER A 377 -25.78 7.73 -2.97
N ILE A 378 -25.36 8.25 -1.82
CA ILE A 378 -26.26 8.81 -0.81
C ILE A 378 -26.77 10.20 -1.21
N ASN A 379 -27.72 10.73 -0.43
CA ASN A 379 -28.44 11.98 -0.71
C ASN A 379 -29.24 12.02 -2.03
N PHE A 380 -29.45 10.86 -2.65
CA PHE A 380 -30.32 10.70 -3.82
C PHE A 380 -31.72 10.24 -3.39
N THR A 381 -32.73 11.05 -3.72
CA THR A 381 -34.14 10.83 -3.41
C THR A 381 -34.97 10.69 -4.67
N GLU A 382 -34.84 11.64 -5.60
CA GLU A 382 -35.58 11.67 -6.86
C GLU A 382 -34.65 12.13 -7.99
N PRO A 383 -34.79 11.57 -9.21
CA PRO A 383 -33.93 11.94 -10.33
C PRO A 383 -34.11 13.40 -10.75
N ASN A 384 -33.01 14.07 -11.06
CA ASN A 384 -33.03 15.40 -11.66
C ASN A 384 -33.81 15.37 -12.99
N PRO A 385 -34.88 16.17 -13.15
CA PRO A 385 -35.74 16.13 -14.35
C PRO A 385 -35.02 16.59 -15.64
N ARG A 386 -33.85 17.21 -15.53
CA ARG A 386 -32.99 17.54 -16.69
C ARG A 386 -32.25 16.32 -17.24
N ILE A 387 -32.30 15.19 -16.53
CA ILE A 387 -31.65 13.94 -16.90
C ILE A 387 -32.74 12.89 -17.18
N PRO A 388 -32.96 12.49 -18.45
CA PRO A 388 -34.03 11.57 -18.82
C PRO A 388 -33.67 10.12 -18.51
N PHE A 389 -33.45 9.77 -17.24
CA PHE A 389 -33.03 8.42 -16.81
C PHE A 389 -33.99 7.29 -17.23
N ASP A 390 -35.25 7.62 -17.51
CA ASP A 390 -36.27 6.71 -18.07
C ASP A 390 -35.91 6.19 -19.47
N ARG A 391 -35.09 6.95 -20.22
CA ARG A 391 -34.70 6.64 -21.62
C ARG A 391 -33.22 6.31 -21.75
N LEU A 392 -32.47 6.35 -20.67
CA LEU A 392 -31.02 6.16 -20.67
C LEU A 392 -30.62 4.81 -20.07
N PRO A 393 -29.54 4.19 -20.53
CA PRO A 393 -29.05 2.93 -20.00
C PRO A 393 -28.33 3.11 -18.64
N PHE A 394 -28.66 4.15 -17.88
CA PHE A 394 -28.03 4.47 -16.59
C PHE A 394 -29.08 4.68 -15.51
N PHE A 395 -28.70 4.41 -14.25
CA PHE A 395 -29.51 4.71 -13.07
C PHE A 395 -28.61 4.92 -11.85
N VAL A 396 -29.04 5.76 -10.91
CA VAL A 396 -28.28 5.99 -9.67
C VAL A 396 -28.47 4.79 -8.73
N ASN A 397 -27.37 4.22 -8.26
CA ASN A 397 -27.40 3.15 -7.26
C ASN A 397 -27.53 3.77 -5.85
N SER A 398 -28.71 3.72 -5.24
CA SER A 398 -28.99 4.32 -3.93
C SER A 398 -28.90 3.35 -2.75
N GLU A 399 -28.58 2.08 -2.99
CA GLU A 399 -28.51 1.02 -1.98
C GLU A 399 -27.22 0.20 -2.11
N LEU A 400 -26.78 -0.46 -1.04
CA LEU A 400 -25.67 -1.40 -1.11
C LEU A 400 -26.10 -2.64 -1.91
N THR A 401 -25.61 -2.75 -3.14
CA THR A 401 -26.07 -3.77 -4.10
C THR A 401 -24.95 -4.77 -4.39
N ALA A 402 -25.28 -6.05 -4.53
CA ALA A 402 -24.32 -7.06 -4.99
C ALA A 402 -23.80 -6.71 -6.39
N PHE A 403 -22.50 -6.89 -6.61
CA PHE A 403 -21.88 -6.69 -7.92
C PHE A 403 -21.51 -8.07 -8.49
N PRO A 404 -22.38 -8.75 -9.24
CA PRO A 404 -22.03 -10.03 -9.85
C PRO A 404 -21.11 -9.83 -11.07
N ARG A 405 -20.36 -10.88 -11.43
CA ARG A 405 -19.71 -10.95 -12.76
C ARG A 405 -20.78 -10.95 -13.84
N THR A 406 -20.49 -10.31 -14.97
CA THR A 406 -21.39 -10.31 -16.12
C THR A 406 -21.07 -11.50 -17.04
N PRO A 407 -21.99 -11.91 -17.94
CA PRO A 407 -21.64 -12.84 -19.02
C PRO A 407 -20.52 -12.33 -19.93
N CYS A 408 -20.27 -11.02 -19.94
CA CYS A 408 -19.22 -10.35 -20.69
C CYS A 408 -17.83 -10.41 -20.01
N GLY A 409 -17.71 -11.11 -18.88
CA GLY A 409 -16.43 -11.43 -18.25
C GLY A 409 -16.30 -10.86 -16.82
N PRO A 410 -15.07 -10.49 -16.41
CA PRO A 410 -14.80 -10.00 -15.07
C PRO A 410 -15.57 -8.72 -14.75
N ARG A 411 -15.73 -8.42 -13.46
CA ARG A 411 -16.30 -7.14 -13.01
C ARG A 411 -15.39 -6.01 -13.48
N ARG A 412 -16.00 -4.98 -14.06
CA ARG A 412 -15.30 -3.77 -14.49
C ARG A 412 -15.99 -2.52 -13.97
N VAL A 413 -15.19 -1.58 -13.49
CA VAL A 413 -15.65 -0.27 -13.03
C VAL A 413 -14.98 0.79 -13.89
N ALA A 414 -15.74 1.80 -14.30
CA ALA A 414 -15.18 3.01 -14.90
C ALA A 414 -15.14 4.16 -13.89
N VAL A 415 -14.11 4.99 -13.96
CA VAL A 415 -13.95 6.19 -13.11
C VAL A 415 -13.81 7.41 -14.02
N ASN A 416 -14.67 8.40 -13.82
CA ASN A 416 -14.64 9.67 -14.55
C ASN A 416 -14.18 10.81 -13.63
N SER A 417 -13.25 11.65 -14.11
CA SER A 417 -12.81 12.83 -13.37
C SER A 417 -12.60 14.01 -14.32
N VAL A 418 -13.31 15.10 -14.06
CA VAL A 418 -13.35 16.29 -14.92
C VAL A 418 -12.69 17.45 -14.21
N GLY A 419 -11.67 18.04 -14.83
CA GLY A 419 -10.97 19.21 -14.30
C GLY A 419 -11.63 20.50 -14.75
N MET A 420 -11.76 21.46 -13.84
CA MET A 420 -12.06 22.85 -14.22
C MET A 420 -11.01 23.35 -15.22
N GLY A 421 -11.45 24.02 -16.29
CA GLY A 421 -10.60 24.35 -17.44
C GLY A 421 -10.68 23.31 -18.57
N GLY A 422 -11.23 22.12 -18.32
CA GLY A 422 -11.68 21.17 -19.33
C GLY A 422 -10.81 19.94 -19.53
N THR A 423 -9.82 19.68 -18.67
CA THR A 423 -9.02 18.45 -18.75
C THR A 423 -9.79 17.26 -18.17
N ASN A 424 -10.19 16.33 -19.01
CA ASN A 424 -10.97 15.15 -18.63
C ASN A 424 -10.06 13.93 -18.51
N ALA A 425 -10.25 13.12 -17.49
CA ALA A 425 -9.59 11.84 -17.31
C ALA A 425 -10.64 10.73 -17.11
N PHE A 426 -10.49 9.63 -17.83
CA PHE A 426 -11.37 8.47 -17.71
C PHE A 426 -10.53 7.19 -17.61
N MET A 427 -10.88 6.31 -16.68
CA MET A 427 -10.12 5.10 -16.37
C MET A 427 -11.02 3.89 -16.24
N ILE A 428 -10.54 2.74 -16.72
CA ILE A 428 -11.23 1.46 -16.67
C ILE A 428 -10.45 0.51 -15.78
N LEU A 429 -11.14 -0.06 -14.80
CA LEU A 429 -10.63 -1.02 -13.84
C LEU A 429 -11.30 -2.37 -14.03
N GLU A 430 -10.57 -3.43 -13.74
CA GLU A 430 -11.03 -4.82 -13.76
C GLU A 430 -10.69 -5.48 -12.41
N GLU A 431 -11.53 -6.41 -11.95
CA GLU A 431 -11.25 -7.18 -10.73
C GLU A 431 -9.91 -7.93 -10.86
N ALA A 432 -9.22 -8.10 -9.73
CA ALA A 432 -7.96 -8.82 -9.69
C ALA A 432 -8.12 -10.29 -10.15
N PRO A 433 -7.11 -10.88 -10.81
CA PRO A 433 -7.15 -12.29 -11.16
C PRO A 433 -7.23 -13.15 -9.89
N THR A 434 -8.05 -14.20 -9.93
CA THR A 434 -8.11 -15.18 -8.84
C THR A 434 -6.80 -15.97 -8.81
N LEU A 435 -6.03 -15.83 -7.74
CA LEU A 435 -4.87 -16.68 -7.47
C LEU A 435 -5.30 -17.90 -6.65
N SER A 436 -4.82 -19.08 -7.02
CA SER A 436 -5.00 -20.27 -6.19
C SER A 436 -4.28 -20.06 -4.87
N PRO A 437 -4.94 -20.26 -3.71
CA PRO A 437 -4.25 -20.22 -2.44
C PRO A 437 -3.13 -21.27 -2.45
N PRO A 438 -1.93 -20.95 -1.96
CA PRO A 438 -0.88 -21.94 -1.82
C PRO A 438 -1.35 -23.06 -0.87
N ASP A 439 -0.86 -24.28 -1.11
CA ASP A 439 -1.21 -25.45 -0.28
C ASP A 439 -0.99 -25.20 1.22
N ALA A 440 -1.85 -25.81 2.04
CA ALA A 440 -1.83 -25.68 3.49
C ALA A 440 -0.45 -25.99 4.08
N THR A 441 -0.03 -25.16 5.04
CA THR A 441 1.28 -25.24 5.69
C THR A 441 1.37 -26.41 6.67
N ARG A 442 2.60 -26.91 6.84
CA ARG A 442 2.99 -27.95 7.81
C ARG A 442 2.98 -27.40 9.24
N ASP A 443 3.32 -28.25 10.23
CA ASP A 443 3.59 -27.87 11.63
C ASP A 443 4.85 -26.98 11.78
N ASP A 444 4.84 -25.82 11.14
CA ASP A 444 5.97 -24.90 11.06
C ASP A 444 6.07 -24.02 12.33
N LEU A 445 7.31 -23.75 12.75
CA LEU A 445 7.60 -22.69 13.73
C LEU A 445 7.64 -21.35 12.99
N PHE A 446 6.81 -20.41 13.41
CA PHE A 446 6.79 -19.06 12.86
C PHE A 446 7.64 -18.12 13.69
N VAL A 447 8.37 -17.23 13.01
CA VAL A 447 9.14 -16.14 13.62
C VAL A 447 8.48 -14.84 13.20
N LEU A 448 7.91 -14.09 14.15
CA LEU A 448 7.38 -12.76 13.92
C LEU A 448 8.35 -11.72 14.46
N THR A 449 8.83 -10.84 13.59
CA THR A 449 9.60 -9.66 13.99
C THR A 449 8.76 -8.40 13.84
N VAL A 450 8.83 -7.53 14.85
CA VAL A 450 8.15 -6.24 14.86
C VAL A 450 9.18 -5.20 15.25
N SER A 451 9.18 -4.07 14.54
CA SER A 451 10.09 -2.97 14.87
C SER A 451 9.43 -1.62 14.76
N ALA A 452 9.99 -0.61 15.43
CA ALA A 452 9.61 0.79 15.28
C ALA A 452 10.76 1.73 15.61
N ALA A 453 10.65 2.99 15.20
CA ALA A 453 11.65 4.01 15.49
C ALA A 453 11.74 4.36 16.99
N THR A 454 10.61 4.34 17.69
CA THR A 454 10.49 4.67 19.12
C THR A 454 9.91 3.53 19.93
N LYS A 455 10.10 3.57 21.25
CA LYS A 455 9.58 2.53 22.15
C LYS A 455 8.06 2.58 22.21
N GLU A 456 7.50 3.78 22.16
CA GLU A 456 6.07 4.07 22.16
C GLU A 456 5.42 3.49 20.91
N ALA A 457 5.99 3.76 19.73
CA ALA A 457 5.54 3.19 18.46
C ALA A 457 5.66 1.66 18.44
N LEU A 458 6.75 1.08 18.98
CA LEU A 458 6.87 -0.37 19.09
C LEU A 458 5.74 -0.96 19.94
N ASN A 459 5.39 -0.32 21.06
CA ASN A 459 4.30 -0.79 21.91
C ASN A 459 2.95 -0.72 21.18
N ALA A 460 2.71 0.34 20.41
CA ALA A 460 1.51 0.48 19.59
C ALA A 460 1.43 -0.61 18.52
N GLN A 461 2.53 -0.89 17.82
CA GLN A 461 2.62 -1.96 16.83
C GLN A 461 2.34 -3.34 17.45
N LEU A 462 2.97 -3.66 18.58
CA LEU A 462 2.73 -4.93 19.29
C LEU A 462 1.27 -5.09 19.72
N ALA A 463 0.63 -4.00 20.18
CA ALA A 463 -0.79 -4.01 20.50
C ALA A 463 -1.67 -4.22 19.25
N GLY A 464 -1.31 -3.60 18.12
CA GLY A 464 -1.96 -3.78 16.82
C GLY A 464 -1.90 -5.23 16.33
N TYR A 465 -0.72 -5.83 16.30
CA TYR A 465 -0.55 -7.25 15.94
C TYR A 465 -1.34 -8.17 16.87
N ARG A 466 -1.34 -7.91 18.18
CA ARG A 466 -2.13 -8.70 19.13
C ARG A 466 -3.63 -8.57 18.88
N LYS A 467 -4.13 -7.36 18.60
CA LYS A 467 -5.54 -7.13 18.26
C LYS A 467 -5.91 -7.89 16.99
N MET A 468 -5.06 -7.85 15.96
CA MET A 468 -5.25 -8.61 14.72
C MET A 468 -5.32 -10.12 14.98
N MET A 469 -4.39 -10.64 15.78
CA MET A 469 -4.34 -12.05 16.20
C MET A 469 -5.41 -12.45 17.22
N THR A 470 -6.29 -11.57 17.67
CA THR A 470 -7.40 -11.93 18.60
C THR A 470 -8.76 -11.53 18.05
N GLY A 471 -8.79 -11.00 16.82
CA GLY A 471 -10.01 -10.59 16.13
C GLY A 471 -10.75 -11.76 15.46
N THR A 472 -11.88 -11.44 14.82
CA THR A 472 -12.78 -12.40 14.19
C THR A 472 -12.27 -12.98 12.87
N SER A 473 -11.28 -12.34 12.25
CA SER A 473 -10.60 -12.82 11.06
C SER A 473 -9.10 -12.60 11.23
N THR A 474 -8.32 -13.67 11.18
CA THR A 474 -6.85 -13.61 11.29
C THR A 474 -6.24 -14.09 9.99
N PRO A 475 -5.26 -13.36 9.41
CA PRO A 475 -4.55 -13.83 8.24
C PRO A 475 -3.77 -15.12 8.56
N PRO A 476 -3.45 -15.96 7.56
CA PRO A 476 -2.55 -17.09 7.76
C PRO A 476 -1.22 -16.65 8.38
N LEU A 477 -0.76 -17.35 9.42
CA LEU A 477 0.43 -16.94 10.18
C LEU A 477 1.70 -16.88 9.34
N LYS A 478 1.80 -17.78 8.35
CA LYS A 478 2.88 -17.77 7.36
C LYS A 478 2.96 -16.42 6.65
N ASP A 479 1.83 -15.95 6.12
CA ASP A 479 1.77 -14.71 5.33
C ASP A 479 1.99 -13.49 6.22
N LEU A 480 1.45 -13.51 7.43
CA LEU A 480 1.68 -12.47 8.43
C LEU A 480 3.16 -12.34 8.78
N CYS A 481 3.82 -13.44 9.13
CA CYS A 481 5.24 -13.43 9.50
C CYS A 481 6.14 -13.11 8.30
N PHE A 482 5.83 -13.67 7.12
CA PHE A 482 6.54 -13.35 5.89
C PHE A 482 6.50 -11.85 5.59
N THR A 483 5.30 -11.26 5.62
CA THR A 483 5.09 -9.83 5.32
C THR A 483 5.77 -8.93 6.36
N ALA A 484 5.63 -9.25 7.65
CA ALA A 484 6.27 -8.49 8.73
C ALA A 484 7.80 -8.54 8.64
N ASN A 485 8.36 -9.70 8.29
CA ASN A 485 9.81 -9.88 8.27
C ASN A 485 10.48 -9.37 6.99
N LEU A 486 9.81 -9.45 5.84
CA LEU A 486 10.43 -9.14 4.53
C LEU A 486 9.85 -7.91 3.84
N GLY A 487 8.67 -7.45 4.25
CA GLY A 487 7.94 -6.33 3.64
C GLY A 487 7.84 -5.09 4.54
N ARG A 488 8.61 -5.02 5.62
CA ARG A 488 8.68 -3.88 6.53
C ARG A 488 10.12 -3.47 6.78
N HIS A 489 10.30 -2.18 7.09
CA HIS A 489 11.58 -1.67 7.53
C HIS A 489 11.92 -2.18 8.93
N HIS A 490 13.19 -2.49 9.17
CA HIS A 490 13.69 -3.00 10.45
C HIS A 490 14.37 -1.90 11.28
N PHE A 491 13.58 -1.16 12.04
CA PHE A 491 14.04 -0.08 12.92
C PHE A 491 14.83 -0.56 14.14
N ALA A 492 15.38 0.38 14.93
CA ALA A 492 16.22 0.07 16.08
C ALA A 492 15.47 -0.58 17.26
N GLN A 493 14.21 -0.19 17.53
CA GLN A 493 13.42 -0.85 18.58
C GLN A 493 12.81 -2.11 17.98
N ARG A 494 13.30 -3.28 18.37
CA ARG A 494 12.89 -4.58 17.79
C ARG A 494 12.33 -5.51 18.85
N HIS A 495 11.33 -6.28 18.46
CA HIS A 495 10.76 -7.39 19.23
C HIS A 495 10.61 -8.60 18.33
N CYS A 496 10.96 -9.79 18.84
CA CYS A 496 10.87 -11.04 18.11
C CYS A 496 10.09 -12.07 18.94
N VAL A 497 9.16 -12.75 18.30
CA VAL A 497 8.36 -13.82 18.89
C VAL A 497 8.44 -15.06 18.02
N VAL A 498 8.55 -16.23 18.65
CA VAL A 498 8.52 -17.52 17.98
C VAL A 498 7.34 -18.32 18.53
N GLY A 499 6.57 -18.95 17.65
CA GLY A 499 5.40 -19.75 18.03
C GLY A 499 4.90 -20.62 16.88
N ARG A 500 4.18 -21.69 17.21
CA ARG A 500 3.59 -22.64 16.23
C ARG A 500 2.17 -22.26 15.83
N ASN A 501 1.52 -21.45 16.65
CA ASN A 501 0.13 -21.07 16.47
C ASN A 501 -0.09 -19.62 16.92
N GLN A 502 -1.29 -19.14 16.65
CA GLN A 502 -1.71 -17.77 16.89
C GLN A 502 -1.67 -17.40 18.36
N GLU A 503 -2.07 -18.32 19.25
CA GLU A 503 -2.07 -18.10 20.69
C GLU A 503 -0.65 -17.94 21.24
N GLU A 504 0.28 -18.80 20.84
CA GLU A 504 1.69 -18.72 21.22
C GLU A 504 2.33 -17.39 20.79
N LEU A 505 2.08 -16.96 19.55
CA LEU A 505 2.56 -15.68 19.04
C LEU A 505 1.94 -14.50 19.82
N ALA A 506 0.61 -14.48 19.99
CA ALA A 506 -0.09 -13.41 20.70
C ALA A 506 0.39 -13.27 22.16
N ASN A 507 0.62 -14.39 22.85
CA ASN A 507 1.17 -14.41 24.21
C ASN A 507 2.64 -13.95 24.25
N GLY A 508 3.43 -14.30 23.24
CA GLY A 508 4.83 -13.89 23.13
C GLY A 508 5.00 -12.39 22.85
N LEU A 509 4.02 -11.73 22.22
CA LEU A 509 4.05 -10.27 22.01
C LEU A 509 4.04 -9.48 23.32
N VAL A 510 3.52 -10.05 24.41
CA VAL A 510 3.48 -9.43 25.74
C VAL A 510 4.79 -9.64 26.51
N LYS A 511 5.48 -10.76 26.25
CA LYS A 511 6.69 -11.17 26.98
C LYS A 511 7.90 -10.42 26.45
N ARG A 512 8.38 -9.41 27.18
CA ARG A 512 9.58 -8.66 26.78
C ARG A 512 10.86 -9.44 27.09
N ARG A 513 11.72 -9.61 26.09
CA ARG A 513 13.12 -9.98 26.27
C ARG A 513 13.97 -8.89 25.65
N ARG A 514 14.83 -8.26 26.46
CA ARG A 514 15.83 -7.32 25.96
C ARG A 514 17.08 -8.14 25.62
N ALA A 515 17.46 -8.14 24.36
CA ALA A 515 18.77 -8.59 23.92
C ALA A 515 19.52 -7.36 23.41
N GLU A 516 20.69 -7.09 23.98
CA GLU A 516 21.65 -6.16 23.39
C GLU A 516 22.77 -7.02 22.82
N PRO A 517 22.88 -7.16 21.48
CA PRO A 517 24.07 -7.78 20.93
C PRO A 517 25.27 -6.90 21.28
N LYS A 518 26.25 -7.47 21.99
CA LYS A 518 27.50 -6.83 22.36
C LYS A 518 28.65 -7.60 21.74
N GLY A 519 29.36 -6.96 20.81
CA GLY A 519 30.63 -7.46 20.27
C GLY A 519 30.52 -8.39 19.06
N PRO A 520 31.66 -8.99 18.66
CA PRO A 520 31.75 -9.87 17.49
C PRO A 520 30.93 -11.16 17.66
N LEU A 521 30.42 -11.70 16.55
CA LEU A 521 29.69 -12.95 16.51
C LEU A 521 30.66 -14.14 16.48
N ALA A 522 30.59 -15.01 17.48
CA ALA A 522 31.39 -16.23 17.54
C ALA A 522 30.52 -17.49 17.29
N PHE A 523 30.95 -18.36 16.37
CA PHE A 523 30.40 -19.71 16.26
C PHE A 523 31.17 -20.67 17.16
N LEU A 524 30.45 -21.31 18.09
CA LEU A 524 31.00 -22.25 19.07
C LEU A 524 30.65 -23.68 18.65
N PHE A 525 31.67 -24.49 18.37
CA PHE A 525 31.53 -25.87 17.90
C PHE A 525 31.73 -26.85 19.05
N SER A 526 30.70 -27.65 19.37
CA SER A 526 30.69 -28.53 20.54
C SER A 526 31.65 -29.72 20.41
N GLY A 527 32.08 -30.24 21.56
CA GLY A 527 32.81 -31.50 21.66
C GLY A 527 31.91 -32.74 21.58
N GLN A 528 32.54 -33.91 21.73
CA GLN A 528 31.83 -35.18 21.96
C GLN A 528 31.03 -35.15 23.27
N GLY A 529 29.90 -35.86 23.32
CA GLY A 529 28.98 -35.88 24.46
C GLY A 529 27.67 -35.09 24.22
N THR A 530 27.54 -34.45 23.05
CA THR A 530 26.32 -33.70 22.66
C THR A 530 25.44 -34.44 21.64
N GLN A 531 25.85 -35.64 21.24
CA GLN A 531 25.13 -36.45 20.24
C GLN A 531 23.78 -36.93 20.78
N ARG A 532 22.79 -36.98 19.90
CA ARG A 532 21.46 -37.56 20.18
C ARG A 532 20.90 -38.20 18.92
N LEU A 533 20.16 -39.29 19.09
CA LEU A 533 19.44 -39.91 17.98
C LEU A 533 18.54 -38.90 17.27
N GLY A 534 18.53 -38.94 15.95
CA GLY A 534 17.73 -38.06 15.11
C GLY A 534 18.19 -36.60 15.07
N MET A 535 19.38 -36.27 15.60
CA MET A 535 19.92 -34.91 15.48
C MET A 535 20.02 -34.48 14.02
N GLY A 536 19.48 -33.31 13.68
CA GLY A 536 19.47 -32.78 12.31
C GLY A 536 18.50 -33.47 11.34
N LYS A 537 17.72 -34.49 11.75
CA LYS A 537 16.84 -35.26 10.85
C LYS A 537 15.75 -34.40 10.19
N GLU A 538 15.19 -33.46 10.95
CA GLU A 538 14.19 -32.51 10.43
C GLU A 538 14.82 -31.52 9.45
N LEU A 539 15.97 -30.93 9.81
CA LEU A 539 16.72 -30.03 8.93
C LEU A 539 17.15 -30.74 7.64
N TYR A 540 17.59 -31.99 7.71
CA TYR A 540 17.95 -32.78 6.53
C TYR A 540 16.78 -32.97 5.56
N ARG A 541 15.55 -33.08 6.08
CA ARG A 541 14.34 -33.18 5.25
C ARG A 541 13.96 -31.84 4.64
N CYS A 542 14.01 -30.76 5.43
CA CYS A 542 13.39 -29.48 5.09
C CYS A 542 14.35 -28.42 4.53
N GLU A 543 15.65 -28.52 4.79
CA GLU A 543 16.63 -27.47 4.47
C GLU A 543 17.65 -27.98 3.43
N PRO A 544 17.51 -27.59 2.14
CA PRO A 544 18.37 -28.09 1.07
C PRO A 544 19.87 -27.83 1.29
N VAL A 545 20.24 -26.67 1.84
CA VAL A 545 21.64 -26.30 2.13
C VAL A 545 22.23 -27.21 3.21
N PHE A 546 21.49 -27.43 4.29
CA PHE A 546 21.90 -28.32 5.37
C PHE A 546 22.04 -29.76 4.87
N ARG A 547 21.07 -30.23 4.07
CA ARG A 547 21.10 -31.56 3.45
C ARG A 547 22.34 -31.74 2.57
N ALA A 548 22.60 -30.82 1.65
CA ALA A 548 23.75 -30.89 0.75
C ALA A 548 25.09 -30.94 1.50
N ALA A 549 25.22 -30.16 2.58
CA ALA A 549 26.41 -30.17 3.43
C ALA A 549 26.58 -31.50 4.18
N LEU A 550 25.50 -32.08 4.71
CA LEU A 550 25.52 -33.40 5.35
C LEU A 550 25.84 -34.52 4.35
N ASP A 551 25.22 -34.51 3.17
CA ASP A 551 25.45 -35.49 2.10
C ASP A 551 26.92 -35.51 1.68
N SER A 552 27.53 -34.32 1.58
CA SER A 552 28.96 -34.19 1.29
C SER A 552 29.83 -34.82 2.38
N CYS A 553 29.42 -34.70 3.66
CA CYS A 553 30.11 -35.39 4.76
C CYS A 553 29.90 -36.90 4.70
N PHE A 554 28.68 -37.36 4.46
CA PHE A 554 28.32 -38.78 4.39
C PHE A 554 29.12 -39.51 3.30
N ALA A 555 29.26 -38.92 2.12
CA ALA A 555 30.04 -39.49 1.02
C ALA A 555 31.52 -39.69 1.41
N VAL A 556 32.11 -38.78 2.19
CA VAL A 556 33.49 -38.95 2.66
C VAL A 556 33.57 -40.05 3.71
N PHE A 557 32.66 -40.09 4.69
CA PHE A 557 32.66 -41.10 5.75
C PHE A 557 32.36 -42.52 5.25
N GLU A 558 31.58 -42.65 4.17
CA GLU A 558 31.34 -43.94 3.50
C GLU A 558 32.64 -44.56 2.99
N SER A 559 33.60 -43.75 2.52
CA SER A 559 34.94 -44.23 2.11
C SER A 559 35.81 -44.77 3.26
N PHE A 560 35.36 -44.61 4.51
CA PHE A 560 35.98 -45.14 5.73
C PHE A 560 35.13 -46.23 6.40
N ASP A 561 34.16 -46.80 5.68
CA ASP A 561 33.19 -47.80 6.17
C ASP A 561 32.31 -47.29 7.33
N ILE A 562 32.10 -45.97 7.43
CA ILE A 562 31.27 -45.33 8.46
C ILE A 562 29.91 -44.97 7.84
N ALA A 563 28.94 -45.87 7.99
CA ALA A 563 27.56 -45.71 7.50
C ALA A 563 26.73 -44.73 8.34
N LEU A 564 27.09 -43.45 8.30
CA LEU A 564 26.57 -42.39 9.18
C LEU A 564 25.05 -42.16 9.11
N PRO A 565 24.38 -42.16 7.94
CA PRO A 565 22.94 -41.88 7.87
C PRO A 565 22.11 -42.88 8.68
N GLY A 566 22.46 -44.16 8.59
CA GLY A 566 21.79 -45.23 9.34
C GLY A 566 21.98 -45.14 10.85
N VAL A 567 23.11 -44.58 11.30
CA VAL A 567 23.41 -44.39 12.72
C VAL A 567 22.77 -43.11 13.26
N MET A 568 22.89 -41.99 12.54
CA MET A 568 22.32 -40.71 12.97
C MET A 568 20.79 -40.71 13.00
N PHE A 569 20.15 -41.34 12.00
CA PHE A 569 18.70 -41.28 11.82
C PHE A 569 17.96 -42.58 12.16
N GLY A 570 18.70 -43.61 12.59
CA GLY A 570 18.19 -44.90 13.05
C GLY A 570 17.64 -44.89 14.47
N SER A 571 17.64 -46.05 15.12
CA SER A 571 17.06 -46.28 16.46
C SER A 571 18.06 -46.74 17.52
N ASP A 572 19.31 -47.01 17.16
CA ASP A 572 20.33 -47.57 18.06
C ASP A 572 21.20 -46.46 18.65
N LYS A 573 20.88 -46.05 19.89
CA LYS A 573 21.60 -44.98 20.59
C LYS A 573 23.01 -45.42 21.00
N GLU A 574 23.16 -46.65 21.48
CA GLU A 574 24.44 -47.16 21.95
C GLU A 574 25.46 -47.19 20.81
N ARG A 575 25.01 -47.55 19.60
CA ARG A 575 25.84 -47.44 18.40
C ARG A 575 26.26 -46.01 18.09
N LEU A 576 25.38 -45.02 18.23
CA LEU A 576 25.75 -43.60 18.04
C LEU A 576 26.76 -43.12 19.09
N ASP A 577 26.68 -43.62 20.32
CA ASP A 577 27.56 -43.21 21.42
C ASP A 577 28.99 -43.76 21.32
N ARG A 578 29.22 -44.77 20.46
CA ARG A 578 30.58 -45.24 20.11
C ARG A 578 31.36 -44.16 19.39
N THR A 579 32.62 -43.98 19.76
CA THR A 579 33.45 -42.85 19.31
C THR A 579 33.66 -42.84 17.80
N ILE A 580 33.74 -44.02 17.19
CA ILE A 580 33.82 -44.20 15.72
C ILE A 580 32.63 -43.60 14.96
N TYR A 581 31.46 -43.46 15.59
CA TYR A 581 30.28 -42.84 14.99
C TYR A 581 29.98 -41.45 15.57
N ALA A 582 30.16 -41.25 16.87
CA ALA A 582 29.84 -39.99 17.55
C ALA A 582 30.62 -38.80 16.96
N GLN A 583 31.93 -38.96 16.74
CA GLN A 583 32.78 -37.88 16.24
C GLN A 583 32.43 -37.48 14.80
N PRO A 584 32.36 -38.42 13.82
CA PRO A 584 31.85 -38.11 12.48
C PRO A 584 30.46 -37.50 12.47
N ALA A 585 29.53 -38.00 13.29
CA ALA A 585 28.15 -37.53 13.32
C ALA A 585 28.04 -36.09 13.82
N LEU A 586 28.78 -35.74 14.88
CA LEU A 586 28.84 -34.38 15.40
C LEU A 586 29.51 -33.42 14.42
N PHE A 587 30.62 -33.83 13.80
CA PHE A 587 31.28 -33.04 12.76
C PHE A 587 30.33 -32.75 11.58
N ALA A 588 29.66 -33.77 11.04
CA ALA A 588 28.73 -33.60 9.93
C ALA A 588 27.56 -32.67 10.28
N LEU A 589 26.96 -32.86 11.46
CA LEU A 589 25.89 -31.98 11.97
C LEU A 589 26.36 -30.52 12.06
N GLN A 590 27.54 -30.29 12.65
CA GLN A 590 28.09 -28.96 12.86
C GLN A 590 28.48 -28.26 11.56
N VAL A 591 29.05 -28.98 10.58
CA VAL A 591 29.30 -28.46 9.23
C VAL A 591 27.99 -28.07 8.56
N GLY A 592 26.96 -28.92 8.66
CA GLY A 592 25.63 -28.62 8.13
C GLY A 592 25.01 -27.36 8.75
N LEU A 593 25.09 -27.22 10.09
CA LEU A 593 24.61 -26.03 10.79
C LEU A 593 25.40 -24.77 10.41
N GLY A 594 26.72 -24.88 10.31
CA GLY A 594 27.59 -23.78 9.87
C GLY A 594 27.24 -23.31 8.46
N ALA A 595 27.04 -24.25 7.52
CA ALA A 595 26.60 -23.94 6.16
C ALA A 595 25.22 -23.27 6.14
N LEU A 596 24.28 -23.77 6.94
CA LEU A 596 22.92 -23.23 7.01
C LEU A 596 22.86 -21.80 7.57
N TRP A 597 23.66 -21.49 8.61
CA TRP A 597 23.73 -20.13 9.13
C TRP A 597 24.37 -19.17 8.13
N ARG A 598 25.46 -19.60 7.46
CA ARG A 598 26.13 -18.80 6.44
C ARG A 598 25.24 -18.54 5.23
N SER A 599 24.40 -19.50 4.81
CA SER A 599 23.45 -19.28 3.71
C SER A 599 22.33 -18.29 4.05
N ARG A 600 22.25 -17.82 5.30
CA ARG A 600 21.31 -16.80 5.78
C ARG A 600 22.03 -15.51 6.14
N ASP A 601 23.23 -15.30 5.60
CA ASP A 601 24.10 -14.14 5.84
C ASP A 601 24.49 -13.93 7.31
N ILE A 602 24.40 -14.98 8.14
CA ILE A 602 24.91 -14.97 9.51
C ILE A 602 26.33 -15.51 9.46
N LEU A 603 27.29 -14.59 9.38
CA LEU A 603 28.71 -14.88 9.24
C LEU A 603 29.44 -14.67 10.58
N PRO A 604 30.20 -15.65 11.09
CA PRO A 604 30.98 -15.46 12.30
C PRO A 604 32.19 -14.57 12.06
N ASP A 605 32.47 -13.66 12.99
CA ASP A 605 33.75 -12.96 13.11
C ASP A 605 34.83 -13.90 13.69
N LEU A 606 34.40 -14.86 14.50
CA LEU A 606 35.26 -15.81 15.22
C LEU A 606 34.66 -17.22 15.15
N VAL A 607 35.52 -18.21 15.01
CA VAL A 607 35.14 -19.62 15.23
C VAL A 607 35.99 -20.20 16.34
N ILE A 608 35.39 -21.01 17.19
CA ILE A 608 36.11 -21.78 18.21
C ILE A 608 35.43 -23.13 18.36
N GLY A 609 36.24 -24.18 18.39
CA GLY A 609 35.76 -25.54 18.61
C GLY A 609 36.34 -26.12 19.88
N HIS A 610 35.60 -27.03 20.50
CA HIS A 610 36.09 -27.81 21.61
C HIS A 610 36.46 -29.22 21.10
N SER A 611 37.76 -29.54 21.06
CA SER A 611 38.24 -30.87 20.66
C SER A 611 37.77 -31.26 19.26
N ILE A 612 36.84 -32.21 19.09
CA ILE A 612 36.32 -32.59 17.77
C ILE A 612 35.63 -31.43 17.02
N GLY A 613 35.08 -30.46 17.77
CA GLY A 613 34.48 -29.26 17.18
C GLY A 613 35.47 -28.37 16.43
N GLU A 614 36.78 -28.45 16.73
CA GLU A 614 37.80 -27.64 16.03
C GLU A 614 37.87 -27.97 14.54
N PHE A 615 37.60 -29.23 14.15
CA PHE A 615 37.59 -29.61 12.74
C PHE A 615 36.42 -28.95 11.99
N ALA A 616 35.23 -28.90 12.59
CA ALA A 616 34.08 -28.22 11.99
C ALA A 616 34.28 -26.69 11.97
N ALA A 617 34.91 -26.13 13.01
CA ALA A 617 35.31 -24.74 13.05
C ALA A 617 36.31 -24.41 11.92
N ALA A 618 37.33 -25.25 11.72
CA ALA A 618 38.33 -25.08 10.67
C ALA A 618 37.73 -25.14 9.25
N VAL A 619 36.78 -26.05 9.00
CA VAL A 619 36.02 -26.07 7.74
C VAL A 619 35.20 -24.80 7.57
N THR A 620 34.55 -24.34 8.63
CA THR A 620 33.72 -23.12 8.61
C THR A 620 34.57 -21.87 8.32
N ALA A 621 35.78 -21.79 8.89
CA ALA A 621 36.78 -20.76 8.62
C ALA A 621 37.54 -20.96 7.30
N SER A 622 37.25 -22.03 6.55
CA SER A 622 37.94 -22.39 5.31
C SER A 622 39.46 -22.58 5.47
N SER A 623 39.93 -22.90 6.68
CA SER A 623 41.33 -23.25 6.95
C SER A 623 41.66 -24.72 6.68
N LEU A 624 40.62 -25.58 6.62
CA LEU A 624 40.73 -26.97 6.19
C LEU A 624 39.63 -27.27 5.15
N SER A 625 39.97 -28.12 4.17
CA SER A 625 38.98 -28.66 3.25
C SER A 625 38.03 -29.60 3.99
N LEU A 626 36.77 -29.68 3.53
CA LEU A 626 35.79 -30.62 4.10
C LEU A 626 36.31 -32.06 4.08
N ALA A 627 36.92 -32.46 2.95
CA ALA A 627 37.44 -33.81 2.77
C ALA A 627 38.57 -34.10 3.77
N ASP A 628 39.53 -33.20 3.93
CA ASP A 628 40.66 -33.43 4.84
C ASP A 628 40.23 -33.44 6.31
N ALA A 629 39.36 -32.51 6.70
CA ALA A 629 38.81 -32.49 8.05
C ALA A 629 38.00 -33.77 8.35
N ALA A 630 37.14 -34.21 7.43
CA ALA A 630 36.38 -35.44 7.58
C ALA A 630 37.28 -36.69 7.67
N ARG A 631 38.36 -36.76 6.88
CA ARG A 631 39.38 -37.83 6.97
C ARG A 631 40.04 -37.88 8.34
N LEU A 632 40.47 -36.73 8.86
CA LEU A 632 41.09 -36.62 10.18
C LEU A 632 40.12 -37.06 11.28
N VAL A 633 38.85 -36.63 11.18
CA VAL A 633 37.79 -37.02 12.12
C VAL A 633 37.52 -38.53 12.08
N ALA A 634 37.44 -39.13 10.89
CA ALA A 634 37.19 -40.57 10.72
C ALA A 634 38.32 -41.41 11.34
N GLN A 635 39.57 -41.10 10.99
CA GLN A 635 40.73 -41.81 11.51
C GLN A 635 40.88 -41.64 13.01
N ARG A 636 40.70 -40.42 13.52
CA ARG A 636 40.73 -40.15 14.96
C ARG A 636 39.68 -40.97 15.72
N GLY A 637 38.45 -41.02 15.21
CA GLY A 637 37.37 -41.80 15.82
C GLY A 637 37.67 -43.29 15.88
N GLN A 638 38.24 -43.86 14.80
CA GLN A 638 38.66 -45.26 14.73
C GLN A 638 39.79 -45.57 15.73
N LEU A 639 40.81 -44.71 15.81
CA LEU A 639 41.94 -44.90 16.72
C LEU A 639 41.51 -44.83 18.18
N MET A 640 40.64 -43.89 18.53
CA MET A 640 40.14 -43.74 19.90
C MET A 640 39.19 -44.86 20.33
N GLU A 641 38.55 -45.57 19.39
CA GLU A 641 37.70 -46.74 19.70
C GLU A 641 38.53 -47.99 20.02
N GLN A 642 39.78 -48.05 19.57
CA GLN A 642 40.69 -49.18 19.77
C GLN A 642 41.42 -49.15 21.13
N VAL A 643 41.37 -48.01 21.82
CA VAL A 643 41.99 -47.76 23.12
C VAL A 643 40.90 -47.76 24.19
#